data_AF-A0AAE6ZEG8-F1
#
_entry.id   AF-A0AAE6ZEG8-F1
#
_cell.length_a   1.000
_cell.length_b   1.000
_cell.length_c   1.000
_cell.angle_alpha   90.00
_cell.angle_beta   90.00
_cell.angle_gamma   90.00
#
_symmetry.space_group_name_H-M   'P 1'
#
loop_
_entity.id
_entity.type
_entity.pdbx_description
1 polymer ?
#
loop_
_entity_poly.entity_id
_entity_poly.type
_entity_poly.pdbx_seq_one_letter_code
_entity_poly.pdbx_strand_id
1 'polypeptide(L)'
;MRNEFFTPVATYRIQFNRDFTFTDLEKQLDYLHQLGITTIYASPVFETTPGSRHGYDVTNPREINNTIGSLAHMRQLHVKLRSLGMSWVQDIVPNYMAFHCRNARLMDALERGTASPYYNYFDIDWHHPDPDLHGKLMAPFLKKNLRETIADGGIRLSYSTLGLSIVTGGQSYPLSAKSYKWLLNVLPPGMGPVKDWLTEMKGNILQRRSLSDWEAMRSLLKPPRKHAFLPLLDLVNSDTALLQELLDIQHYTFAARSEADFRINYRRFLGVNEHIALRMEDKAVFEEYHGFLHRLYQEGIIQGLRIDQIDGLLDPAQYIYHLRELFGNNCYIIAEKILAGHETLPERWALQGSTGYDFLAGVSQLLTDGEGMEKLGRFYRTHFPGLAQYPELARSKKQLVLEKHMNGEWDNLVREAFRLKLVLPETDKIRLKMALGDFMVCLPANRIYPDGWPLPVTDTRQLDQAIEDAILRNPATGTALELIRSFWDPDKKQQQGTAALLLLKKITQFAGQLYREGVAETLFYVYNALLSHNEAGDSPVQNKCTPDGFHERMAVRQYLSPFSLNTTATHDTRWGEDARIRLNTLTIIPDLWIQQVQAWHTANHHLITLIDEKPAPDLNDEYFIYQAVFACLPAAWEVGSGFSNQMTATFLKTVREAKVHSSWQLPDTAYELACLQFIEKILEFGSTFLEGMHHLAEKQGAQAHIFSLAQTLIKITAPGIPDIYQGCELWDFSAGNNDGQHPVNYALRRKLLAAWQEDGHAPGWPKEHTGGKAGIGKEKLYLVSKALQLRNAHASLFIHGEYIPLTSGERNNQIAYARKYRQDWCIVVAPLLSAQSGKHDLTPLTLPAGAPLKWKNVFTGEPLTAQNGQLPLPNTQHCPVVLLSPAPDHKFHR
;
A
#
# COMPACT_ATOMS: atom_id res chain seq x y z
N MET A 1 21.57 -1.90 -31.67
CA MET A 1 20.29 -2.63 -31.63
C MET A 1 19.86 -2.88 -30.17
N ARG A 2 19.44 -1.83 -29.45
CA ARG A 2 18.71 -1.94 -28.17
C ARG A 2 17.62 -0.85 -28.19
N ASN A 3 16.71 -0.95 -29.16
CA ASN A 3 15.57 -0.04 -29.33
C ASN A 3 14.25 -0.71 -28.90
N GLU A 4 14.32 -1.76 -28.10
CA GLU A 4 13.12 -2.44 -27.60
C GLU A 4 12.93 -2.12 -26.12
N PHE A 5 11.77 -1.56 -25.84
CA PHE A 5 11.23 -1.27 -24.53
C PHE A 5 11.21 -2.53 -23.64
N PHE A 6 11.69 -2.43 -22.40
CA PHE A 6 11.67 -3.57 -21.46
C PHE A 6 10.25 -3.80 -20.94
N THR A 7 9.74 -5.03 -21.09
CA THR A 7 8.44 -5.46 -20.55
C THR A 7 8.63 -6.75 -19.75
N PRO A 8 8.30 -6.77 -18.44
CA PRO A 8 8.27 -8.02 -17.68
C PRO A 8 7.25 -9.01 -18.26
N VAL A 9 7.54 -10.31 -18.21
CA VAL A 9 6.54 -11.34 -18.57
C VAL A 9 5.71 -11.75 -17.36
N ALA A 10 6.36 -11.84 -16.19
CA ALA A 10 5.79 -12.17 -14.89
C ALA A 10 6.70 -11.65 -13.78
N THR A 11 6.12 -11.00 -12.77
CA THR A 11 6.83 -10.43 -11.62
C THR A 11 6.65 -11.27 -10.36
N TYR A 12 7.66 -11.26 -9.50
CA TYR A 12 7.58 -11.86 -8.16
C TYR A 12 8.02 -10.82 -7.13
N ARG A 13 7.11 -10.40 -6.24
CA ARG A 13 7.37 -9.39 -5.22
C ARG A 13 8.17 -9.98 -4.06
N ILE A 14 9.33 -9.41 -3.79
CA ILE A 14 10.21 -9.76 -2.66
C ILE A 14 10.21 -8.63 -1.62
N GLN A 15 10.01 -9.00 -0.36
CA GLN A 15 10.13 -8.14 0.82
C GLN A 15 11.50 -8.38 1.47
N PHE A 16 12.43 -7.44 1.27
CA PHE A 16 13.73 -7.48 1.93
C PHE A 16 13.68 -6.94 3.35
N ASN A 17 14.34 -7.64 4.27
CA ASN A 17 14.58 -7.22 5.64
C ASN A 17 15.74 -8.04 6.22
N ARG A 18 16.04 -7.86 7.52
CA ARG A 18 17.11 -8.61 8.19
C ARG A 18 16.96 -10.15 8.14
N ASP A 19 15.74 -10.65 7.98
CA ASP A 19 15.42 -12.09 7.97
C ASP A 19 15.36 -12.66 6.53
N PHE A 20 15.36 -11.79 5.52
CA PHE A 20 15.42 -12.17 4.11
C PHE A 20 16.25 -11.15 3.32
N THR A 21 17.53 -11.47 3.11
CA THR A 21 18.54 -10.57 2.53
C THR A 21 18.77 -10.82 1.04
N PHE A 22 19.65 -10.02 0.41
CA PHE A 22 20.13 -10.28 -0.95
C PHE A 22 20.72 -11.68 -1.12
N THR A 23 21.50 -12.14 -0.14
CA THR A 23 22.08 -13.48 -0.15
C THR A 23 21.02 -14.57 -0.07
N ASP A 24 19.90 -14.30 0.60
CA ASP A 24 18.81 -15.27 0.71
C ASP A 24 17.98 -15.35 -0.56
N LEU A 25 17.75 -14.21 -1.23
CA LEU A 25 17.16 -14.19 -2.57
C LEU A 25 18.04 -14.95 -3.57
N GLU A 26 19.36 -14.78 -3.55
CA GLU A 26 20.27 -15.45 -4.48
C GLU A 26 20.07 -16.97 -4.48
N LYS A 27 19.91 -17.56 -3.28
CA LYS A 27 19.64 -18.99 -3.08
C LYS A 27 18.29 -19.44 -3.65
N GLN A 28 17.35 -18.52 -3.90
CA GLN A 28 16.02 -18.83 -4.44
C GLN A 28 15.90 -18.59 -5.94
N LEU A 29 16.86 -17.92 -6.59
CA LEU A 29 16.72 -17.51 -8.00
C LEU A 29 16.50 -18.69 -8.95
N ASP A 30 17.21 -19.81 -8.73
CA ASP A 30 17.03 -21.01 -9.57
C ASP A 30 15.61 -21.59 -9.44
N TYR A 31 15.05 -21.57 -8.22
CA TYR A 31 13.66 -21.98 -7.99
C TYR A 31 12.65 -21.04 -8.65
N LEU A 32 12.82 -19.73 -8.48
CA LEU A 32 11.92 -18.74 -9.07
C LEU A 32 11.96 -18.79 -10.60
N HIS A 33 13.15 -18.98 -11.18
CA HIS A 33 13.30 -19.21 -12.61
C HIS A 33 12.56 -20.46 -13.09
N GLN A 34 12.73 -21.59 -12.40
CA GLN A 34 12.02 -22.84 -12.73
C GLN A 34 10.50 -22.73 -12.56
N LEU A 35 10.04 -21.94 -11.58
CA LEU A 35 8.62 -21.62 -11.40
C LEU A 35 8.06 -20.83 -12.61
N GLY A 36 8.91 -20.09 -13.32
CA GLY A 36 8.56 -19.29 -14.49
C GLY A 36 8.55 -17.79 -14.23
N ILE A 37 9.17 -17.32 -13.15
CA ILE A 37 9.37 -15.89 -12.91
C ILE A 37 10.46 -15.34 -13.82
N THR A 38 10.19 -14.16 -14.40
CA THR A 38 11.14 -13.47 -15.28
C THR A 38 11.69 -12.19 -14.68
N THR A 39 10.99 -11.61 -13.69
CA THR A 39 11.37 -10.33 -13.10
C THR A 39 11.18 -10.34 -11.59
N ILE A 40 12.22 -9.99 -10.84
CA ILE A 40 12.09 -9.69 -9.41
C ILE A 40 11.52 -8.30 -9.26
N TYR A 41 10.41 -8.18 -8.53
CA TYR A 41 9.86 -6.90 -8.09
C TYR A 41 10.32 -6.71 -6.64
N ALA A 42 11.33 -5.87 -6.43
CA ALA A 42 11.96 -5.70 -5.13
C ALA A 42 11.32 -4.59 -4.31
N SER A 43 11.12 -4.82 -3.00
CA SER A 43 10.84 -3.76 -2.02
C SER A 43 11.94 -2.69 -2.01
N PRO A 44 11.71 -1.52 -1.38
CA PRO A 44 12.73 -0.48 -1.28
C PRO A 44 14.03 -1.01 -0.65
N VAL A 45 15.17 -0.63 -1.24
CA VAL A 45 16.51 -1.15 -0.86
C VAL A 45 17.40 -0.12 -0.18
N PHE A 46 16.93 1.12 -0.06
CA PHE A 46 17.70 2.21 0.53
C PHE A 46 17.83 2.07 2.04
N GLU A 47 18.87 2.70 2.60
CA GLU A 47 19.06 2.76 4.05
C GLU A 47 17.82 3.34 4.76
N THR A 48 17.40 2.69 5.84
CA THR A 48 16.17 2.99 6.59
C THR A 48 16.44 3.28 8.05
N THR A 49 15.39 3.53 8.84
CA THR A 49 15.54 3.54 10.29
C THR A 49 15.93 2.14 10.82
N PRO A 50 16.59 2.06 11.99
CA PRO A 50 17.01 0.79 12.58
C PRO A 50 15.82 -0.14 12.82
N GLY A 51 15.93 -1.39 12.38
CA GLY A 51 14.91 -2.41 12.63
C GLY A 51 13.71 -2.39 11.67
N SER A 52 13.72 -1.52 10.65
CA SER A 52 12.74 -1.55 9.57
C SER A 52 12.61 -2.94 8.96
N ARG A 53 11.36 -3.34 8.68
CA ARG A 53 11.02 -4.62 8.01
C ARG A 53 10.47 -4.43 6.60
N HIS A 54 10.26 -3.18 6.17
CA HIS A 54 9.51 -2.85 4.96
C HIS A 54 10.29 -1.97 3.97
N GLY A 55 11.21 -1.13 4.45
CA GLY A 55 12.08 -0.31 3.57
C GLY A 55 11.56 1.09 3.23
N TYR A 56 10.29 1.40 3.55
CA TYR A 56 9.63 2.69 3.20
C TYR A 56 10.09 3.90 4.03
N ASP A 57 10.68 3.67 5.20
CA ASP A 57 11.19 4.67 6.13
C ASP A 57 12.63 5.09 5.78
N VAL A 58 12.83 5.55 4.54
CA VAL A 58 14.14 5.88 3.97
C VAL A 58 14.83 7.00 4.75
N THR A 59 16.09 6.78 5.14
CA THR A 59 16.96 7.77 5.77
C THR A 59 18.07 8.25 4.84
N ASN A 60 18.49 7.43 3.87
CA ASN A 60 19.50 7.80 2.88
C ASN A 60 19.24 7.16 1.50
N PRO A 61 18.76 7.92 0.50
CA PRO A 61 18.50 7.41 -0.85
C PRO A 61 19.76 7.17 -1.69
N ARG A 62 20.96 7.31 -1.11
CA ARG A 62 22.24 7.14 -1.82
C ARG A 62 23.01 5.90 -1.43
N GLU A 63 22.48 5.11 -0.49
CA GLU A 63 23.12 3.93 0.05
C GLU A 63 22.14 2.77 0.14
N ILE A 64 22.67 1.56 -0.08
CA ILE A 64 21.94 0.32 0.14
C ILE A 64 21.85 0.06 1.64
N ASN A 65 20.68 -0.39 2.10
CA ASN A 65 20.50 -0.79 3.49
C ASN A 65 21.44 -1.93 3.88
N ASN A 66 22.37 -1.64 4.78
CA ASN A 66 23.35 -2.63 5.23
C ASN A 66 22.75 -3.87 5.92
N THR A 67 21.49 -3.78 6.40
CA THR A 67 20.79 -4.91 7.02
C THR A 67 20.31 -5.96 6.01
N ILE A 68 20.11 -5.58 4.74
CA ILE A 68 19.69 -6.49 3.67
C ILE A 68 20.84 -6.87 2.74
N GLY A 69 21.96 -6.14 2.77
CA GLY A 69 23.14 -6.45 1.99
C GLY A 69 24.01 -5.23 1.68
N SER A 70 24.81 -5.34 0.62
CA SER A 70 25.68 -4.25 0.13
C SER A 70 25.47 -4.06 -1.36
N LEU A 71 25.97 -2.95 -1.92
CA LEU A 71 25.98 -2.76 -3.37
C LEU A 71 26.75 -3.88 -4.10
N ALA A 72 27.79 -4.45 -3.47
CA ALA A 72 28.52 -5.59 -4.03
C ALA A 72 27.64 -6.85 -4.10
N HIS A 73 26.86 -7.14 -3.06
CA HIS A 73 25.89 -8.24 -3.07
C HIS A 73 24.81 -8.03 -4.15
N MET A 74 24.30 -6.80 -4.31
CA MET A 74 23.33 -6.49 -5.37
C MET A 74 23.93 -6.70 -6.78
N ARG A 75 25.20 -6.36 -6.98
CA ARG A 75 25.92 -6.64 -8.23
C ARG A 75 26.12 -8.13 -8.49
N GLN A 76 26.39 -8.93 -7.45
CA GLN A 76 26.47 -10.39 -7.56
C GLN A 76 25.11 -11.00 -7.95
N LEU A 77 24.04 -10.57 -7.27
CA LEU A 77 22.66 -10.93 -7.64
C LEU A 77 22.36 -10.61 -9.09
N HIS A 78 22.74 -9.42 -9.56
CA HIS A 78 22.55 -9.02 -10.96
C HIS A 78 23.24 -9.99 -11.94
N VAL A 79 24.47 -10.44 -11.66
CA VAL A 79 25.17 -11.43 -12.50
C VAL A 79 24.38 -12.74 -12.57
N LYS A 80 23.88 -13.23 -11.44
CA LYS A 80 23.06 -14.46 -11.39
C LYS A 80 21.72 -14.29 -12.12
N LEU A 81 20.99 -13.18 -11.89
CA LEU A 81 19.76 -12.85 -12.61
C LEU A 81 19.98 -12.84 -14.13
N ARG A 82 21.04 -12.18 -14.59
CA ARG A 82 21.40 -12.13 -16.01
C ARG A 82 21.68 -13.52 -16.58
N SER A 83 22.35 -14.40 -15.82
CA SER A 83 22.61 -15.78 -16.25
C SER A 83 21.33 -16.61 -16.44
N LEU A 84 20.25 -16.24 -15.76
CA LEU A 84 18.92 -16.87 -15.84
C LEU A 84 17.97 -16.12 -16.79
N GLY A 85 18.43 -15.05 -17.45
CA GLY A 85 17.56 -14.19 -18.26
C GLY A 85 16.50 -13.43 -17.44
N MET A 86 16.71 -13.27 -16.14
CA MET A 86 15.81 -12.57 -15.24
C MET A 86 16.18 -11.08 -15.11
N SER A 87 15.19 -10.26 -14.78
CA SER A 87 15.31 -8.81 -14.62
C SER A 87 14.90 -8.34 -13.21
N TRP A 88 15.04 -7.04 -12.94
CA TRP A 88 14.76 -6.40 -11.66
C TRP A 88 13.96 -5.10 -11.85
N VAL A 89 12.82 -5.00 -11.17
CA VAL A 89 12.02 -3.78 -11.02
C VAL A 89 12.12 -3.32 -9.56
N GLN A 90 12.55 -2.08 -9.36
CA GLN A 90 12.82 -1.51 -8.04
C GLN A 90 11.67 -0.65 -7.55
N ASP A 91 11.16 -0.94 -6.35
CA ASP A 91 10.25 -0.05 -5.63
C ASP A 91 11.00 1.18 -5.09
N ILE A 92 10.42 2.37 -5.25
CA ILE A 92 11.02 3.67 -4.86
C ILE A 92 10.01 4.54 -4.10
N VAL A 93 10.50 5.36 -3.17
CA VAL A 93 9.66 6.09 -2.20
C VAL A 93 9.86 7.62 -2.31
N PRO A 94 9.40 8.25 -3.40
CA PRO A 94 9.76 9.64 -3.69
C PRO A 94 8.98 10.67 -2.88
N ASN A 95 7.88 10.29 -2.23
CA ASN A 95 7.00 11.26 -1.57
C ASN A 95 7.54 11.75 -0.21
N TYR A 96 8.27 10.90 0.53
CA TYR A 96 8.70 11.19 1.90
C TYR A 96 9.99 10.46 2.28
N MET A 97 10.58 10.88 3.40
CA MET A 97 11.67 10.20 4.10
C MET A 97 11.37 10.14 5.60
N ALA A 98 12.11 9.31 6.33
CA ALA A 98 11.98 9.20 7.77
C ALA A 98 12.43 10.50 8.48
N PHE A 99 11.59 11.00 9.39
CA PHE A 99 11.93 11.98 10.40
C PHE A 99 12.68 11.26 11.53
N HIS A 100 13.97 11.04 11.30
CA HIS A 100 14.81 10.27 12.21
C HIS A 100 16.22 10.85 12.26
N CYS A 101 16.93 10.70 13.39
CA CYS A 101 18.31 11.19 13.58
C CYS A 101 19.35 10.63 12.59
N ARG A 102 19.02 9.53 11.88
CA ARG A 102 19.84 8.97 10.78
C ARG A 102 19.63 9.67 9.43
N ASN A 103 18.58 10.48 9.29
CA ASN A 103 18.37 11.28 8.10
C ASN A 103 19.30 12.50 8.15
N ALA A 104 20.52 12.34 7.64
CA ALA A 104 21.56 13.37 7.66
C ALA A 104 21.11 14.68 6.99
N ARG A 105 20.26 14.62 5.95
CA ARG A 105 19.71 15.78 5.25
C ARG A 105 18.81 16.61 6.16
N LEU A 106 17.93 15.93 6.90
CA LEU A 106 17.07 16.56 7.89
C LEU A 106 17.88 17.14 9.05
N MET A 107 18.80 16.35 9.62
CA MET A 107 19.65 16.81 10.72
C MET A 107 20.49 18.02 10.32
N ASP A 108 20.98 18.08 9.09
CA ASP A 108 21.72 19.22 8.57
C ASP A 108 20.86 20.49 8.47
N ALA A 109 19.61 20.37 8.03
CA ALA A 109 18.66 21.48 8.01
C ALA A 109 18.34 21.98 9.44
N LEU A 110 18.21 21.06 10.41
CA LEU A 110 17.99 21.39 11.83
C LEU A 110 19.21 22.03 12.49
N GLU A 111 20.42 21.67 12.08
CA GLU A 111 21.67 22.21 12.63
C GLU A 111 22.00 23.60 12.06
N ARG A 112 21.95 23.73 10.73
CA ARG A 112 22.49 24.88 10.00
C ARG A 112 21.43 25.85 9.48
N GLY A 113 20.14 25.50 9.59
CA GLY A 113 19.05 26.35 9.10
C GLY A 113 19.25 26.72 7.62
N THR A 114 19.09 28.01 7.29
CA THR A 114 19.22 28.52 5.92
C THR A 114 20.61 28.38 5.28
N ALA A 115 21.64 28.01 6.06
CA ALA A 115 22.96 27.68 5.53
C ALA A 115 23.05 26.22 5.01
N SER A 116 22.09 25.36 5.36
CA SER A 116 21.99 24.00 4.83
C SER A 116 21.49 24.02 3.37
N PRO A 117 22.11 23.25 2.46
CA PRO A 117 21.54 23.02 1.13
C PRO A 117 20.22 22.25 1.18
N TYR A 118 19.88 21.62 2.32
CA TYR A 118 18.67 20.84 2.52
C TYR A 118 17.53 21.63 3.20
N TYR A 119 17.71 22.93 3.44
CA TYR A 119 16.68 23.78 4.08
C TYR A 119 15.32 23.73 3.37
N ASN A 120 15.33 23.62 2.04
CA ASN A 120 14.14 23.55 1.18
C ASN A 120 13.89 22.14 0.59
N TYR A 121 14.59 21.11 1.08
CA TYR A 121 14.49 19.75 0.56
C TYR A 121 13.17 19.07 0.95
N PHE A 122 12.69 19.38 2.16
CA PHE A 122 11.44 18.91 2.72
C PHE A 122 10.35 19.98 2.59
N ASP A 123 9.09 19.55 2.57
CA ASP A 123 7.92 20.42 2.50
C ASP A 123 7.59 20.98 3.90
N ILE A 124 8.32 22.02 4.29
CA ILE A 124 8.23 22.69 5.60
C ILE A 124 7.77 24.14 5.40
N ASP A 125 6.74 24.55 6.14
CA ASP A 125 6.35 25.94 6.30
C ASP A 125 7.19 26.60 7.40
N TRP A 126 8.38 27.07 7.02
CA TRP A 126 9.28 27.83 7.89
C TRP A 126 8.73 29.20 8.31
N HIS A 127 7.68 29.69 7.64
CA HIS A 127 7.05 30.99 7.90
C HIS A 127 5.69 30.83 8.58
N HIS A 128 5.51 29.73 9.32
CA HIS A 128 4.29 29.47 10.07
C HIS A 128 3.94 30.66 10.99
N PRO A 129 2.65 31.06 11.09
CA PRO A 129 2.23 32.22 11.88
C PRO A 129 2.27 31.98 13.39
N ASP A 130 2.24 30.71 13.81
CA ASP A 130 2.44 30.35 15.22
C ASP A 130 3.86 30.75 15.65
N PRO A 131 4.02 31.60 16.68
CA PRO A 131 5.34 32.05 17.15
C PRO A 131 6.31 30.91 17.53
N ASP A 132 5.80 29.77 18.00
CA ASP A 132 6.61 28.62 18.37
C ASP A 132 7.15 27.85 17.16
N LEU A 133 6.48 27.96 16.01
CA LEU A 133 6.84 27.30 14.76
C LEU A 133 7.51 28.25 13.77
N HIS A 134 7.49 29.55 14.02
CA HIS A 134 8.14 30.51 13.13
C HIS A 134 9.66 30.30 13.08
N GLY A 135 10.17 29.96 11.90
CA GLY A 135 11.59 29.63 11.69
C GLY A 135 12.05 28.33 12.37
N LYS A 136 11.11 27.46 12.79
CA LYS A 136 11.38 26.19 13.47
C LYS A 136 10.58 25.05 12.85
N LEU A 137 11.13 23.85 12.81
CA LEU A 137 10.41 22.62 12.47
C LEU A 137 9.78 21.98 13.72
N MET A 138 8.51 21.61 13.68
CA MET A 138 7.90 20.83 14.75
C MET A 138 8.48 19.40 14.81
N ALA A 139 8.79 18.91 16.01
CA ALA A 139 9.20 17.54 16.29
C ALA A 139 8.19 16.88 17.26
N PRO A 140 7.05 16.38 16.76
CA PRO A 140 5.91 15.91 17.57
C PRO A 140 6.06 14.45 18.02
N PHE A 141 7.07 14.19 18.86
CA PHE A 141 7.41 12.82 19.30
C PHE A 141 7.34 12.63 20.82
N LEU A 142 6.98 13.67 21.57
CA LEU A 142 6.89 13.57 23.02
C LEU A 142 5.59 12.86 23.43
N LYS A 143 5.64 12.11 24.52
CA LYS A 143 4.45 11.51 25.14
C LYS A 143 3.60 12.53 25.90
N LYS A 144 4.24 13.62 26.35
CA LYS A 144 3.66 14.71 27.13
C LYS A 144 4.06 16.04 26.50
N ASN A 145 3.54 17.15 27.01
CA ASN A 145 3.99 18.46 26.56
C ASN A 145 5.48 18.70 26.91
N LEU A 146 6.09 19.68 26.25
CA LEU A 146 7.52 19.97 26.39
C LEU A 146 7.92 20.28 27.83
N ARG A 147 7.12 21.10 28.54
CA ARG A 147 7.43 21.54 29.91
C ARG A 147 7.48 20.37 30.89
N GLU A 148 6.52 19.47 30.82
CA GLU A 148 6.49 18.24 31.63
C GLU A 148 7.66 17.33 31.31
N THR A 149 8.01 17.21 30.03
CA THR A 149 9.14 16.37 29.58
C THR A 149 10.50 16.93 30.01
N ILE A 150 10.63 18.26 30.13
CA ILE A 150 11.81 18.89 30.74
C ILE A 150 11.84 18.58 32.24
N ALA A 151 10.71 18.76 32.93
CA ALA A 151 10.64 18.58 34.38
C ALA A 151 10.90 17.13 34.84
N ASP A 152 10.53 16.13 34.03
CA ASP A 152 10.79 14.71 34.31
C ASP A 152 12.13 14.19 33.76
N GLY A 153 12.93 15.07 33.14
CA GLY A 153 14.25 14.72 32.58
C GLY A 153 14.20 13.89 31.30
N GLY A 154 13.04 13.80 30.63
CA GLY A 154 12.86 13.11 29.36
C GLY A 154 13.59 13.75 28.17
N ILE A 155 14.00 15.02 28.29
CA ILE A 155 14.85 15.75 27.34
C ILE A 155 16.12 16.21 28.05
N ARG A 156 17.28 16.08 27.38
CA ARG A 156 18.56 16.53 27.94
C ARG A 156 19.58 16.93 26.88
N LEU A 157 20.49 17.81 27.26
CA LEU A 157 21.76 18.02 26.56
C LEU A 157 22.67 16.80 26.78
N SER A 158 23.21 16.26 25.69
CA SER A 158 24.02 15.05 25.69
C SER A 158 25.30 15.24 24.88
N TYR A 159 26.32 14.44 25.21
CA TYR A 159 27.59 14.38 24.50
C TYR A 159 27.72 13.06 23.73
N SER A 160 28.20 13.14 22.49
CA SER A 160 28.58 12.03 21.62
C SER A 160 29.96 12.26 20.99
N THR A 161 30.43 11.31 20.19
CA THR A 161 31.67 11.46 19.39
C THR A 161 31.58 12.58 18.36
N LEU A 162 30.36 13.00 17.97
CA LEU A 162 30.11 14.12 17.05
C LEU A 162 29.91 15.46 17.76
N GLY A 163 30.03 15.49 19.09
CA GLY A 163 29.85 16.69 19.92
C GLY A 163 28.54 16.69 20.70
N LEU A 164 27.99 17.89 20.90
CA LEU A 164 26.78 18.12 21.71
C LEU A 164 25.50 17.97 20.89
N SER A 165 24.45 17.43 21.52
CA SER A 165 23.13 17.22 20.92
C SER A 165 22.05 17.26 22.00
N ILE A 166 20.79 17.49 21.60
CA ILE A 166 19.63 17.23 22.46
C ILE A 166 19.18 15.79 22.25
N VAL A 167 18.95 15.04 23.33
CA VAL A 167 18.46 13.65 23.28
C VAL A 167 17.11 13.56 23.96
N THR A 168 16.16 12.92 23.27
CA THR A 168 14.82 12.61 23.78
C THR A 168 14.21 11.44 23.00
N GLY A 169 13.42 10.61 23.67
CA GLY A 169 12.68 9.51 23.01
C GLY A 169 13.57 8.53 22.22
N GLY A 170 14.84 8.37 22.59
CA GLY A 170 15.80 7.55 21.85
C GLY A 170 16.40 8.20 20.59
N GLN A 171 16.00 9.42 20.25
CA GLN A 171 16.54 10.19 19.14
C GLN A 171 17.55 11.25 19.60
N SER A 172 18.45 11.64 18.71
CA SER A 172 19.44 12.70 18.91
C SER A 172 19.23 13.80 17.88
N TYR A 173 19.14 15.04 18.35
CA TYR A 173 18.90 16.24 17.56
C TYR A 173 20.12 17.17 17.67
N PRO A 174 20.62 17.71 16.55
CA PRO A 174 21.81 18.54 16.57
C PRO A 174 21.50 19.91 17.20
N LEU A 175 22.52 20.54 17.78
CA LEU A 175 22.39 21.92 18.24
C LEU A 175 22.44 22.89 17.07
N SER A 176 21.55 23.89 17.07
CA SER A 176 21.55 24.97 16.09
C SER A 176 22.81 25.82 16.17
N ALA A 177 23.13 26.52 15.08
CA ALA A 177 24.21 27.51 15.06
C ALA A 177 24.14 28.55 16.20
N LYS A 178 22.92 28.95 16.62
CA LYS A 178 22.70 29.90 17.72
C LYS A 178 23.16 29.33 19.07
N SER A 179 23.03 28.01 19.24
CA SER A 179 23.40 27.29 20.46
C SER A 179 24.88 27.46 20.82
N TYR A 180 25.78 27.41 19.84
CA TYR A 180 27.22 27.54 20.12
C TYR A 180 27.58 28.92 20.69
N LYS A 181 26.89 29.98 20.25
CA LYS A 181 27.04 31.32 20.84
C LYS A 181 26.48 31.36 22.26
N TRP A 182 25.31 30.75 22.49
CA TRP A 182 24.68 30.72 23.81
C TRP A 182 25.53 29.90 24.81
N LEU A 183 26.04 28.72 24.40
CA LEU A 183 26.90 27.87 25.22
C LEU A 183 28.18 28.57 25.67
N LEU A 184 28.78 29.43 24.81
CA LEU A 184 29.94 30.25 25.19
C LEU A 184 29.63 31.26 26.30
N ASN A 185 28.39 31.72 26.43
CA ASN A 185 27.97 32.69 27.44
C ASN A 185 27.66 32.03 28.79
N VAL A 186 27.14 30.79 28.78
CA VAL A 186 26.81 30.04 30.00
C VAL A 186 27.93 29.09 30.45
N LEU A 187 29.05 29.07 29.74
CA LEU A 187 30.16 28.15 29.97
C LEU A 187 30.75 28.35 31.39
N PRO A 188 30.80 27.30 32.22
CA PRO A 188 31.50 27.36 33.51
C PRO A 188 32.97 27.77 33.38
N PRO A 189 33.56 28.44 34.38
CA PRO A 189 34.97 28.79 34.38
C PRO A 189 35.86 27.53 34.35
N GLY A 190 37.06 27.65 33.76
CA GLY A 190 38.04 26.55 33.70
C GLY A 190 37.87 25.56 32.54
N MET A 191 36.89 25.77 31.63
CA MET A 191 36.61 24.87 30.50
C MET A 191 37.31 25.29 29.18
N GLY A 192 38.61 25.60 29.23
CA GLY A 192 39.39 26.11 28.08
C GLY A 192 39.25 25.30 26.79
N PRO A 193 39.53 23.98 26.79
CA PRO A 193 39.40 23.15 25.58
C PRO A 193 37.98 23.12 25.00
N VAL A 194 36.94 23.19 25.84
CA VAL A 194 35.54 23.25 25.38
C VAL A 194 35.25 24.62 24.76
N LYS A 195 35.75 25.71 25.35
CA LYS A 195 35.61 27.07 24.82
C LYS A 195 36.22 27.20 23.43
N ASP A 196 37.41 26.66 23.23
CA ASP A 196 38.11 26.71 21.93
C ASP A 196 37.31 25.94 20.87
N TRP A 197 36.89 24.72 21.19
CA TRP A 197 36.06 23.91 20.30
C TRP A 197 34.71 24.58 19.95
N LEU A 198 34.01 25.14 20.94
CA LEU A 198 32.75 25.88 20.70
C LEU A 198 32.97 27.10 19.81
N THR A 199 34.12 27.78 19.95
CA THR A 199 34.48 28.94 19.13
C THR A 199 34.76 28.54 17.69
N GLU A 200 35.48 27.44 17.47
CA GLU A 200 35.71 26.87 16.13
C GLU A 200 34.40 26.40 15.48
N MET A 201 33.55 25.68 16.21
CA MET A 201 32.24 25.25 15.71
C MET A 201 31.38 26.44 15.28
N LYS A 202 31.29 27.47 16.13
CA LYS A 202 30.57 28.72 15.82
C LYS A 202 31.09 29.39 14.56
N GLY A 203 32.41 29.39 14.34
CA GLY A 203 33.04 30.00 13.16
C GLY A 203 32.80 29.24 11.85
N ASN A 204 32.54 27.93 11.93
CA ASN A 204 32.40 27.06 10.76
C ASN A 204 30.94 26.74 10.39
N ILE A 205 30.03 26.66 11.35
CA ILE A 205 28.66 26.12 11.15
C ILE A 205 27.79 26.87 10.15
N LEU A 206 27.96 28.20 10.02
CA LEU A 206 27.20 29.01 9.08
C LEU A 206 27.86 29.14 7.70
N GLN A 207 29.03 28.55 7.49
CA GLN A 207 29.67 28.55 6.19
C GLN A 207 28.89 27.64 5.23
N ARG A 208 28.52 28.19 4.06
CA ARG A 208 27.83 27.41 3.02
C ARG A 208 28.76 26.33 2.50
N ARG A 209 28.38 25.08 2.76
CA ARG A 209 29.13 23.86 2.44
C ARG A 209 28.15 22.77 2.01
N SER A 210 28.58 21.87 1.13
CA SER A 210 27.87 20.61 0.90
C SER A 210 27.77 19.81 2.21
N LEU A 211 26.85 18.86 2.31
CA LEU A 211 26.74 18.00 3.49
C LEU A 211 28.01 17.19 3.72
N SER A 212 28.60 16.62 2.67
CA SER A 212 29.86 15.88 2.79
C SER A 212 31.02 16.75 3.28
N ASP A 213 31.12 18.00 2.81
CA ASP A 213 32.17 18.93 3.28
C ASP A 213 31.94 19.37 4.73
N TRP A 214 30.68 19.51 5.14
CA TRP A 214 30.30 19.80 6.51
C TRP A 214 30.66 18.63 7.44
N GLU A 215 30.29 17.41 7.09
CA GLU A 215 30.60 16.19 7.85
C GLU A 215 32.10 15.94 7.94
N ALA A 216 32.84 16.13 6.83
CA ALA A 216 34.30 16.02 6.81
C ALA A 216 34.96 17.04 7.75
N MET A 217 34.51 18.30 7.70
CA MET A 217 35.00 19.36 8.58
C MET A 217 34.69 19.05 10.05
N ARG A 218 33.46 18.63 10.37
CA ARG A 218 33.05 18.25 11.73
C ARG A 218 33.87 17.09 12.28
N SER A 219 34.20 16.12 11.43
CA SER A 219 35.05 14.98 11.78
C SER A 219 36.50 15.39 12.10
N LEU A 220 36.99 16.47 11.49
CA LEU A 220 38.30 17.05 11.80
C LEU A 220 38.28 17.87 13.10
N LEU A 221 37.18 18.59 13.39
CA LEU A 221 36.96 19.34 14.64
C LEU A 221 36.60 18.41 15.81
N LYS A 222 37.52 17.50 16.18
CA LYS A 222 37.32 16.51 17.24
C LYS A 222 36.92 17.21 18.56
N PRO A 223 35.75 16.88 19.14
CA PRO A 223 35.38 17.45 20.43
C PRO A 223 36.34 16.97 21.54
N PRO A 224 36.59 17.80 22.57
CA PRO A 224 37.26 17.36 23.79
C PRO A 224 36.61 16.10 24.39
N ARG A 225 37.36 15.32 25.16
CA ARG A 225 36.83 14.12 25.82
C ARG A 225 35.62 14.47 26.68
N LYS A 226 34.64 13.56 26.76
CA LYS A 226 33.39 13.71 27.55
C LYS A 226 33.57 14.35 28.93
N HIS A 227 34.62 13.96 29.67
CA HIS A 227 34.90 14.52 31.01
C HIS A 227 35.02 16.05 31.01
N ALA A 228 35.59 16.64 29.95
CA ALA A 228 35.70 18.08 29.79
C ALA A 228 34.35 18.77 29.62
N PHE A 229 33.28 18.06 29.23
CA PHE A 229 31.93 18.61 29.09
C PHE A 229 31.06 18.40 30.33
N LEU A 230 31.44 17.55 31.30
CA LEU A 230 30.57 17.19 32.43
C LEU A 230 30.04 18.41 33.20
N PRO A 231 30.86 19.42 33.58
CA PRO A 231 30.35 20.59 34.29
C PRO A 231 29.27 21.37 33.52
N LEU A 232 29.39 21.44 32.18
CA LEU A 232 28.41 22.11 31.32
C LEU A 232 27.15 21.26 31.16
N LEU A 233 27.30 19.94 30.99
CA LEU A 233 26.16 19.02 30.91
C LEU A 233 25.37 19.02 32.22
N ASP A 234 26.04 18.99 33.37
CA ASP A 234 25.41 19.00 34.68
C ASP A 234 24.69 20.33 34.94
N LEU A 235 25.33 21.47 34.60
CA LEU A 235 24.70 22.80 34.69
C LEU A 235 23.41 22.88 33.87
N VAL A 236 23.47 22.57 32.57
CA VAL A 236 22.30 22.71 31.68
C VAL A 236 21.21 21.69 32.00
N ASN A 237 21.57 20.45 32.37
CA ASN A 237 20.57 19.41 32.60
C ASN A 237 19.93 19.47 34.00
N SER A 238 20.54 20.14 34.98
CA SER A 238 19.94 20.33 36.31
C SER A 238 19.12 21.62 36.44
N ASP A 239 19.28 22.56 35.51
CA ASP A 239 18.52 23.81 35.47
C ASP A 239 17.52 23.79 34.31
N THR A 240 16.24 23.63 34.65
CA THR A 240 15.15 23.55 33.67
C THR A 240 14.97 24.85 32.89
N ALA A 241 15.32 26.01 33.46
CA ALA A 241 15.25 27.29 32.76
C ALA A 241 16.37 27.39 31.72
N LEU A 242 17.60 27.01 32.06
CA LEU A 242 18.71 26.97 31.10
C LEU A 242 18.46 25.96 29.97
N LEU A 243 17.91 24.78 30.28
CA LEU A 243 17.54 23.82 29.25
C LEU A 243 16.44 24.37 28.33
N GLN A 244 15.42 25.04 28.88
CA GLN A 244 14.38 25.70 28.08
C GLN A 244 14.97 26.78 27.17
N GLU A 245 15.85 27.65 27.67
CA GLU A 245 16.53 28.67 26.86
C GLU A 245 17.30 28.06 25.69
N LEU A 246 18.02 26.96 25.93
CA LEU A 246 18.72 26.23 24.89
C LEU A 246 17.73 25.67 23.85
N LEU A 247 16.60 25.10 24.27
CA LEU A 247 15.59 24.57 23.36
C LEU A 247 14.92 25.69 22.52
N ASP A 248 14.73 26.87 23.10
CA ASP A 248 14.06 28.00 22.44
C ASP A 248 14.87 28.58 21.26
N ILE A 249 16.19 28.36 21.23
CA ILE A 249 17.07 28.84 20.15
C ILE A 249 17.37 27.80 19.07
N GLN A 250 16.74 26.61 19.13
CA GLN A 250 16.88 25.59 18.09
C GLN A 250 16.12 25.96 16.81
N HIS A 251 16.44 25.29 15.70
CA HIS A 251 15.64 25.33 14.46
C HIS A 251 14.50 24.31 14.45
N TYR A 252 14.21 23.74 15.62
CA TYR A 252 13.09 22.83 15.84
C TYR A 252 12.46 23.10 17.20
N THR A 253 11.24 22.64 17.39
CA THR A 253 10.55 22.66 18.68
C THR A 253 9.90 21.30 18.95
N PHE A 254 10.06 20.77 20.15
CA PHE A 254 9.41 19.51 20.50
C PHE A 254 7.97 19.74 20.93
N ALA A 255 7.11 18.80 20.57
CA ALA A 255 5.70 18.83 20.92
C ALA A 255 5.21 17.42 21.28
N ALA A 256 4.11 17.35 22.01
CA ALA A 256 3.42 16.09 22.21
C ALA A 256 2.93 15.54 20.87
N ARG A 257 2.91 14.21 20.72
CA ARG A 257 2.49 13.55 19.48
C ARG A 257 1.12 14.01 19.00
N SER A 258 0.16 14.16 19.91
CA SER A 258 -1.22 14.57 19.62
C SER A 258 -1.37 16.03 19.20
N GLU A 259 -0.38 16.89 19.45
CA GLU A 259 -0.44 18.29 19.00
C GLU A 259 -0.37 18.40 17.48
N ALA A 260 0.31 17.44 16.82
CA ALA A 260 0.44 17.40 15.35
C ALA A 260 -0.92 17.30 14.63
N ASP A 261 -1.93 16.72 15.29
CA ASP A 261 -3.28 16.60 14.73
C ASP A 261 -3.96 17.97 14.55
N PHE A 262 -3.57 18.98 15.33
CA PHE A 262 -4.18 20.31 15.36
C PHE A 262 -3.26 21.44 14.91
N ARG A 263 -1.95 21.22 14.96
CA ARG A 263 -0.94 22.21 14.59
C ARG A 263 0.28 21.47 14.05
N ILE A 264 0.65 21.75 12.81
CA ILE A 264 1.80 21.13 12.14
C ILE A 264 2.32 22.06 11.06
N ASN A 265 3.64 22.07 10.83
CA ASN A 265 4.24 22.93 9.81
C ASN A 265 5.12 22.20 8.81
N TYR A 266 4.94 20.89 8.66
CA TYR A 266 5.50 20.14 7.54
C TYR A 266 4.45 19.18 7.02
N ARG A 267 4.54 18.83 5.74
CA ARG A 267 3.65 17.84 5.13
C ARG A 267 4.08 16.43 5.53
N ARG A 268 3.13 15.62 5.98
CA ARG A 268 3.30 14.22 6.38
C ARG A 268 2.91 13.27 5.23
N PHE A 269 3.34 12.01 5.34
CA PHE A 269 2.67 10.90 4.67
C PHE A 269 1.47 10.48 5.52
N LEU A 270 0.27 10.79 5.05
CA LEU A 270 -0.96 10.55 5.80
C LEU A 270 -0.86 11.19 7.21
N GLY A 271 -1.37 10.53 8.26
CA GLY A 271 -1.21 10.97 9.65
C GLY A 271 0.12 10.62 10.33
N VAL A 272 1.14 10.12 9.61
CA VAL A 272 2.37 9.57 10.21
C VAL A 272 3.43 10.66 10.45
N ASN A 273 3.66 11.01 11.72
CA ASN A 273 4.64 12.03 12.13
C ASN A 273 6.08 11.66 11.77
N GLU A 274 6.39 10.36 11.74
CA GLU A 274 7.72 9.86 11.41
C GLU A 274 8.06 9.98 9.93
N HIS A 275 7.14 10.40 9.05
CA HIS A 275 7.37 10.51 7.61
C HIS A 275 7.23 11.96 7.13
N ILE A 276 8.38 12.63 6.92
CA ILE A 276 8.43 14.01 6.45
C ILE A 276 8.54 14.06 4.92
N ALA A 277 7.66 14.84 4.30
CA ALA A 277 7.50 14.80 2.85
C ALA A 277 8.57 15.61 2.09
N LEU A 278 8.90 15.13 0.89
CA LEU A 278 9.88 15.72 -0.02
C LEU A 278 9.22 16.69 -1.00
N ARG A 279 10.00 17.65 -1.49
CA ARG A 279 9.60 18.60 -2.54
C ARG A 279 10.04 18.16 -3.92
N MET A 280 9.47 17.06 -4.41
CA MET A 280 9.84 16.46 -5.71
C MET A 280 9.55 17.34 -6.93
N GLU A 281 8.75 18.40 -6.77
CA GLU A 281 8.60 19.45 -7.78
C GLU A 281 9.87 20.30 -7.98
N ASP A 282 10.76 20.31 -6.99
CA ASP A 282 12.08 20.94 -7.10
C ASP A 282 13.07 20.00 -7.79
N LYS A 283 13.60 20.45 -8.92
CA LYS A 283 14.52 19.68 -9.76
C LYS A 283 15.78 19.23 -9.00
N ALA A 284 16.31 20.06 -8.09
CA ALA A 284 17.50 19.70 -7.32
C ALA A 284 17.21 18.56 -6.32
N VAL A 285 16.01 18.55 -5.72
CA VAL A 285 15.55 17.46 -4.84
C VAL A 285 15.37 16.17 -5.65
N PHE A 286 14.73 16.27 -6.81
CA PHE A 286 14.55 15.14 -7.73
C PHE A 286 15.87 14.50 -8.14
N GLU A 287 16.84 15.32 -8.60
CA GLU A 287 18.14 14.86 -9.07
C GLU A 287 18.98 14.22 -7.95
N GLU A 288 18.98 14.80 -6.75
CA GLU A 288 19.72 14.26 -5.61
C GLU A 288 19.19 12.88 -5.19
N TYR A 289 17.86 12.75 -5.10
CA TYR A 289 17.21 11.52 -4.69
C TYR A 289 17.37 10.40 -5.72
N HIS A 290 17.21 10.71 -7.02
CA HIS A 290 17.21 9.69 -8.09
C HIS A 290 18.60 9.37 -8.64
N GLY A 291 19.62 10.18 -8.35
CA GLY A 291 20.96 10.01 -8.91
C GLY A 291 21.57 8.64 -8.63
N PHE A 292 21.35 8.05 -7.45
CA PHE A 292 21.85 6.70 -7.16
C PHE A 292 21.10 5.61 -7.93
N LEU A 293 19.77 5.67 -8.01
CA LEU A 293 18.96 4.73 -8.79
C LEU A 293 19.30 4.79 -10.28
N HIS A 294 19.51 5.99 -10.81
CA HIS A 294 19.90 6.16 -12.20
C HIS A 294 21.25 5.50 -12.48
N ARG A 295 22.23 5.56 -11.56
CA ARG A 295 23.48 4.78 -11.70
C ARG A 295 23.22 3.27 -11.76
N LEU A 296 22.34 2.74 -10.91
CA LEU A 296 21.97 1.31 -10.96
C LEU A 296 21.32 0.94 -12.29
N TYR A 297 20.49 1.82 -12.85
CA TYR A 297 19.88 1.64 -14.16
C TYR A 297 20.92 1.66 -15.29
N GLN A 298 21.85 2.63 -15.27
CA GLN A 298 22.94 2.71 -16.25
C GLN A 298 23.89 1.50 -16.20
N GLU A 299 24.15 0.96 -15.00
CA GLU A 299 24.90 -0.29 -14.82
C GLU A 299 24.10 -1.53 -15.30
N GLY A 300 22.81 -1.37 -15.63
CA GLY A 300 21.92 -2.46 -16.02
C GLY A 300 21.53 -3.36 -14.86
N ILE A 301 21.72 -2.93 -13.60
CA ILE A 301 21.35 -3.69 -12.41
C ILE A 301 19.82 -3.74 -12.26
N ILE A 302 19.15 -2.63 -12.56
CA ILE A 302 17.69 -2.52 -12.56
C ILE A 302 17.17 -2.18 -13.97
N GLN A 303 15.97 -2.63 -14.31
CA GLN A 303 15.33 -2.41 -15.63
C GLN A 303 14.03 -1.61 -15.52
N GLY A 304 13.49 -1.47 -14.31
CA GLY A 304 12.27 -0.70 -14.09
C GLY A 304 12.10 -0.19 -12.67
N LEU A 305 11.08 0.64 -12.49
CA LEU A 305 10.71 1.31 -11.25
C LEU A 305 9.23 1.07 -10.94
N ARG A 306 8.91 0.87 -9.67
CA ARG A 306 7.56 1.03 -9.12
C ARG A 306 7.55 2.25 -8.21
N ILE A 307 6.70 3.22 -8.51
CA ILE A 307 6.58 4.46 -7.75
C ILE A 307 5.60 4.24 -6.60
N ASP A 308 6.06 4.37 -5.36
CA ASP A 308 5.22 4.42 -4.16
C ASP A 308 4.44 5.74 -4.07
N GLN A 309 3.17 5.66 -3.65
CA GLN A 309 2.32 6.79 -3.30
C GLN A 309 2.40 7.97 -4.30
N ILE A 310 2.14 7.71 -5.58
CA ILE A 310 2.22 8.77 -6.60
C ILE A 310 1.24 9.92 -6.33
N ASP A 311 0.09 9.60 -5.72
CA ASP A 311 -0.95 10.57 -5.34
C ASP A 311 -0.52 11.46 -4.16
N GLY A 312 0.61 11.17 -3.51
CA GLY A 312 1.21 12.03 -2.50
C GLY A 312 2.02 13.19 -3.08
N LEU A 313 2.36 13.16 -4.38
CA LEU A 313 3.16 14.20 -5.02
C LEU A 313 2.33 15.45 -5.34
N LEU A 314 3.00 16.61 -5.35
CA LEU A 314 2.38 17.89 -5.70
C LEU A 314 2.03 17.95 -7.20
N ASP A 315 2.97 17.49 -8.04
CA ASP A 315 2.84 17.42 -9.50
C ASP A 315 3.33 16.06 -10.03
N PRO A 316 2.46 15.02 -9.99
CA PRO A 316 2.81 13.70 -10.50
C PRO A 316 3.20 13.69 -11.98
N ALA A 317 2.54 14.52 -12.81
CA ALA A 317 2.79 14.55 -14.25
C ALA A 317 4.20 15.07 -14.55
N GLN A 318 4.60 16.17 -13.91
CA GLN A 318 5.97 16.69 -14.00
C GLN A 318 7.00 15.69 -13.44
N TYR A 319 6.69 15.03 -12.32
CA TYR A 319 7.56 14.01 -11.74
C TYR A 319 7.81 12.84 -12.71
N ILE A 320 6.75 12.32 -13.34
CA ILE A 320 6.87 11.26 -14.35
C ILE A 320 7.65 11.75 -15.57
N TYR A 321 7.44 12.99 -16.01
CA TYR A 321 8.22 13.60 -17.09
C TYR A 321 9.71 13.61 -16.76
N HIS A 322 10.11 14.09 -15.57
CA HIS A 322 11.51 14.07 -15.15
C HIS A 322 12.07 12.65 -15.03
N LEU A 323 11.29 11.67 -14.56
CA LEU A 323 11.70 10.27 -14.57
C LEU A 323 11.95 9.77 -15.99
N ARG A 324 11.14 10.17 -16.98
CA ARG A 324 11.34 9.81 -18.38
C ARG A 324 12.55 10.48 -19.00
N GLU A 325 12.82 11.74 -18.66
CA GLU A 325 14.06 12.40 -19.06
C GLU A 325 15.29 11.66 -18.51
N LEU A 326 15.22 11.19 -17.25
CA LEU A 326 16.34 10.57 -16.57
C LEU A 326 16.55 9.09 -16.97
N PHE A 327 15.49 8.29 -17.02
CA PHE A 327 15.56 6.83 -17.26
C PHE A 327 15.23 6.44 -18.70
N GLY A 328 14.75 7.37 -19.52
CA GLY A 328 14.35 7.12 -20.90
C GLY A 328 13.06 6.30 -21.05
N ASN A 329 12.69 6.06 -22.31
CA ASN A 329 11.47 5.35 -22.67
C ASN A 329 11.58 3.82 -22.52
N ASN A 330 12.80 3.29 -22.42
CA ASN A 330 13.03 1.84 -22.32
C ASN A 330 12.87 1.31 -20.87
N CYS A 331 12.90 2.20 -19.87
CA CYS A 331 12.68 1.83 -18.47
C CYS A 331 11.20 1.49 -18.25
N TYR A 332 10.91 0.33 -17.67
CA TYR A 332 9.55 0.01 -17.23
C TYR A 332 9.22 0.82 -15.97
N ILE A 333 8.16 1.61 -15.96
CA ILE A 333 7.73 2.43 -14.82
C ILE A 333 6.24 2.26 -14.63
N ILE A 334 5.88 1.77 -13.44
CA ILE A 334 4.50 1.69 -12.96
C ILE A 334 4.35 2.52 -11.69
N ALA A 335 3.11 2.84 -11.34
CA ALA A 335 2.81 3.55 -10.10
C ALA A 335 1.83 2.77 -9.24
N GLU A 336 2.06 2.81 -7.92
CA GLU A 336 0.99 2.55 -6.97
C GLU A 336 -0.02 3.68 -7.05
N LYS A 337 -1.19 3.36 -7.61
CA LYS A 337 -2.32 4.27 -7.72
C LYS A 337 -3.60 3.47 -7.55
N ILE A 338 -4.43 3.88 -6.60
CA ILE A 338 -5.70 3.22 -6.32
C ILE A 338 -6.77 3.77 -7.26
N LEU A 339 -7.19 2.97 -8.24
CA LEU A 339 -8.27 3.32 -9.17
C LEU A 339 -9.61 2.89 -8.58
N ALA A 340 -10.56 3.82 -8.45
CA ALA A 340 -11.89 3.51 -7.93
C ALA A 340 -12.93 3.39 -9.05
N GLY A 341 -13.73 2.34 -9.03
CA GLY A 341 -14.86 2.17 -9.96
C GLY A 341 -14.43 2.09 -11.43
N HIS A 342 -14.78 3.11 -12.21
CA HIS A 342 -14.46 3.21 -13.65
C HIS A 342 -13.28 4.16 -13.93
N GLU A 343 -12.55 4.59 -12.90
CA GLU A 343 -11.37 5.43 -13.07
C GLU A 343 -10.27 4.71 -13.87
N THR A 344 -9.58 5.47 -14.71
CA THR A 344 -8.41 5.02 -15.47
C THR A 344 -7.19 5.87 -15.09
N LEU A 345 -6.00 5.34 -15.36
CA LEU A 345 -4.78 6.14 -15.20
C LEU A 345 -4.83 7.36 -16.13
N PRO A 346 -4.34 8.54 -15.71
CA PRO A 346 -4.28 9.71 -16.58
C PRO A 346 -3.48 9.40 -17.86
N GLU A 347 -4.09 9.55 -19.04
CA GLU A 347 -3.49 9.13 -20.33
C GLU A 347 -2.14 9.78 -20.63
N ARG A 348 -1.93 11.02 -20.16
CA ARG A 348 -0.70 11.79 -20.33
C ARG A 348 0.45 11.32 -19.44
N TRP A 349 0.17 10.52 -18.42
CA TRP A 349 1.22 9.91 -17.61
C TRP A 349 1.88 8.85 -18.46
N ALA A 350 3.13 9.09 -18.83
CA ALA A 350 3.95 8.15 -19.58
C ALA A 350 4.37 6.96 -18.69
N LEU A 351 3.41 6.25 -18.11
CA LEU A 351 3.56 5.04 -17.31
C LEU A 351 3.19 3.83 -18.15
N GLN A 352 3.69 2.67 -17.74
CA GLN A 352 3.28 1.38 -18.29
C GLN A 352 1.98 0.86 -17.67
N GLY A 353 1.62 1.35 -16.48
CA GLY A 353 0.43 0.89 -15.77
C GLY A 353 0.47 1.13 -14.27
N SER A 354 -0.49 0.49 -13.58
CA SER A 354 -0.62 0.49 -12.12
C SER A 354 0.02 -0.76 -11.49
N THR A 355 0.07 -0.79 -10.16
CA THR A 355 0.39 -2.00 -9.39
C THR A 355 -0.74 -3.03 -9.33
N GLY A 356 -1.92 -2.76 -9.93
CA GLY A 356 -2.93 -3.78 -10.20
C GLY A 356 -4.08 -3.93 -9.24
N TYR A 357 -4.29 -3.02 -8.28
CA TYR A 357 -5.44 -3.09 -7.36
C TYR A 357 -6.79 -3.08 -8.09
N ASP A 358 -6.87 -2.43 -9.25
CA ASP A 358 -8.03 -2.46 -10.15
C ASP A 358 -8.31 -3.86 -10.70
N PHE A 359 -7.26 -4.62 -11.01
CA PHE A 359 -7.37 -6.02 -11.43
C PHE A 359 -7.82 -6.91 -10.27
N LEU A 360 -7.23 -6.72 -9.07
CA LEU A 360 -7.62 -7.44 -7.84
C LEU A 360 -9.11 -7.26 -7.58
N ALA A 361 -9.59 -6.02 -7.56
CA ALA A 361 -11.00 -5.69 -7.33
C ALA A 361 -11.90 -6.32 -8.41
N GLY A 362 -11.51 -6.22 -9.68
CA GLY A 362 -12.26 -6.81 -10.79
C GLY A 362 -12.43 -8.32 -10.69
N VAL A 363 -11.37 -9.04 -10.32
CA VAL A 363 -11.43 -10.50 -10.13
C VAL A 363 -12.21 -10.88 -8.87
N SER A 364 -12.03 -10.14 -7.77
CA SER A 364 -12.81 -10.33 -6.54
C SER A 364 -14.31 -10.21 -6.81
N GLN A 365 -14.73 -9.14 -7.50
CA GLN A 365 -16.14 -8.91 -7.87
C GLN A 365 -16.68 -9.93 -8.87
N LEU A 366 -15.87 -10.40 -9.82
CA LEU A 366 -16.26 -11.48 -10.74
C LEU A 366 -16.53 -12.79 -9.98
N LEU A 367 -15.72 -13.06 -8.95
CA LEU A 367 -15.83 -14.22 -8.10
C LEU A 367 -16.68 -13.92 -6.86
N THR A 368 -17.79 -13.21 -7.02
CA THR A 368 -18.79 -12.94 -5.97
C THR A 368 -20.19 -13.19 -6.52
N ASP A 369 -21.02 -13.99 -5.83
CA ASP A 369 -22.42 -14.16 -6.23
C ASP A 369 -23.22 -12.88 -5.90
N GLY A 370 -23.77 -12.26 -6.94
CA GLY A 370 -24.43 -10.96 -6.81
C GLY A 370 -25.74 -11.01 -5.99
N GLU A 371 -26.50 -12.10 -6.04
CA GLU A 371 -27.74 -12.23 -5.26
C GLU A 371 -27.43 -12.47 -3.78
N GLY A 372 -26.45 -13.33 -3.52
CA GLY A 372 -25.93 -13.60 -2.19
C GLY A 372 -25.32 -12.38 -1.53
N MET A 373 -24.53 -11.60 -2.26
CA MET A 373 -23.98 -10.34 -1.76
C MET A 373 -25.08 -9.36 -1.35
N GLU A 374 -26.17 -9.26 -2.12
CA GLU A 374 -27.31 -8.41 -1.73
C GLU A 374 -28.07 -8.96 -0.52
N LYS A 375 -28.21 -10.29 -0.38
CA LYS A 375 -28.77 -10.91 0.84
C LYS A 375 -27.93 -10.58 2.08
N LEU A 376 -26.61 -10.76 2.01
CA LEU A 376 -25.68 -10.44 3.11
C LEU A 376 -25.68 -8.94 3.40
N GLY A 377 -25.64 -8.10 2.37
CA GLY A 377 -25.71 -6.65 2.50
C GLY A 377 -27.01 -6.18 3.15
N ARG A 378 -28.16 -6.77 2.79
CA ARG A 378 -29.44 -6.47 3.44
C ARG A 378 -29.47 -6.92 4.88
N PHE A 379 -28.97 -8.11 5.19
CA PHE A 379 -28.82 -8.57 6.56
C PHE A 379 -28.00 -7.56 7.38
N TYR A 380 -26.84 -7.15 6.85
CA TYR A 380 -25.97 -6.17 7.49
C TYR A 380 -26.67 -4.82 7.71
N ARG A 381 -27.26 -4.23 6.66
CA ARG A 381 -27.95 -2.93 6.76
C ARG A 381 -29.14 -2.95 7.74
N THR A 382 -29.83 -4.09 7.88
CA THR A 382 -30.93 -4.25 8.85
C THR A 382 -30.44 -4.31 10.30
N HIS A 383 -29.32 -5.00 10.56
CA HIS A 383 -28.80 -5.16 11.93
C HIS A 383 -27.88 -4.01 12.36
N PHE A 384 -27.35 -3.25 11.39
CA PHE A 384 -26.48 -2.08 11.62
C PHE A 384 -27.04 -0.84 10.89
N PRO A 385 -28.24 -0.34 11.25
CA PRO A 385 -28.90 0.75 10.51
C PRO A 385 -28.09 2.05 10.49
N GLY A 386 -27.33 2.33 11.54
CA GLY A 386 -26.39 3.47 11.59
C GLY A 386 -25.22 3.35 10.60
N LEU A 387 -25.02 2.18 10.00
CA LEU A 387 -23.99 1.91 9.00
C LEU A 387 -24.57 1.64 7.61
N ALA A 388 -25.87 1.86 7.38
CA ALA A 388 -26.52 1.43 6.14
C ALA A 388 -26.12 2.25 4.90
N GLN A 389 -25.83 3.55 5.07
CA GLN A 389 -25.55 4.49 3.97
C GLN A 389 -24.04 4.64 3.73
N TYR A 390 -23.46 3.73 2.93
CA TYR A 390 -22.02 3.70 2.69
C TYR A 390 -21.42 5.03 2.16
N PRO A 391 -22.04 5.74 1.17
CA PRO A 391 -21.48 7.01 0.71
C PRO A 391 -21.45 8.10 1.80
N GLU A 392 -22.46 8.11 2.68
CA GLU A 392 -22.51 9.04 3.81
C GLU A 392 -21.48 8.68 4.87
N LEU A 393 -21.28 7.38 5.14
CA LEU A 393 -20.22 6.89 6.01
C LEU A 393 -18.84 7.29 5.50
N ALA A 394 -18.56 7.12 4.20
CA ALA A 394 -17.29 7.53 3.60
C ALA A 394 -17.01 9.01 3.82
N ARG A 395 -18.00 9.88 3.57
CA ARG A 395 -17.86 11.32 3.83
C ARG A 395 -17.67 11.60 5.33
N SER A 396 -18.41 10.93 6.20
CA SER A 396 -18.31 11.12 7.66
C SER A 396 -16.98 10.64 8.23
N LYS A 397 -16.39 9.55 7.72
CA LYS A 397 -15.07 9.08 8.14
C LYS A 397 -13.94 9.97 7.62
N LYS A 398 -14.05 10.51 6.40
CA LYS A 398 -13.16 11.60 5.95
C LYS A 398 -13.28 12.82 6.86
N GLN A 399 -14.49 13.24 7.22
CA GLN A 399 -14.71 14.37 8.14
C GLN A 399 -14.07 14.11 9.51
N LEU A 400 -14.23 12.90 10.07
CA LEU A 400 -13.60 12.50 11.33
C LEU A 400 -12.07 12.66 11.27
N VAL A 401 -11.42 12.15 10.22
CA VAL A 401 -9.98 12.27 10.02
C VAL A 401 -9.57 13.75 9.93
N LEU A 402 -10.28 14.53 9.12
CA LEU A 402 -10.00 15.95 8.94
C LEU A 402 -10.06 16.72 10.26
N GLU A 403 -11.08 16.46 11.09
CA GLU A 403 -11.31 17.19 12.33
C GLU A 403 -10.39 16.76 13.47
N LYS A 404 -10.08 15.47 13.56
CA LYS A 404 -9.42 14.86 14.73
C LYS A 404 -7.97 14.48 14.52
N HIS A 405 -7.51 14.32 13.27
CA HIS A 405 -6.19 13.77 12.97
C HIS A 405 -5.38 14.60 11.96
N MET A 406 -6.04 15.46 11.18
CA MET A 406 -5.40 16.27 10.13
C MET A 406 -5.90 17.73 10.10
N ASN A 407 -6.27 18.26 11.27
CA ASN A 407 -6.82 19.60 11.42
C ASN A 407 -5.75 20.67 11.19
N GLY A 408 -4.50 20.39 11.61
CA GLY A 408 -3.34 21.26 11.34
C GLY A 408 -3.09 21.44 9.83
N GLU A 409 -3.12 20.37 9.04
CA GLU A 409 -3.01 20.45 7.57
C GLU A 409 -4.17 21.20 6.94
N TRP A 410 -5.39 21.03 7.47
CA TRP A 410 -6.55 21.77 7.01
C TRP A 410 -6.39 23.28 7.22
N ASP A 411 -5.89 23.69 8.40
CA ASP A 411 -5.54 25.09 8.67
C ASP A 411 -4.44 25.62 7.75
N ASN A 412 -3.46 24.77 7.40
CA ASN A 412 -2.41 25.11 6.45
C ASN A 412 -2.97 25.41 5.06
N LEU A 413 -3.95 24.64 4.56
CA LEU A 413 -4.59 24.90 3.27
C LEU A 413 -5.41 26.20 3.28
N VAL A 414 -6.14 26.48 4.36
CA VAL A 414 -6.88 27.74 4.50
C VAL A 414 -5.90 28.92 4.48
N ARG A 415 -4.81 28.84 5.24
CA ARG A 415 -3.75 29.85 5.24
C ARG A 415 -3.15 30.04 3.85
N GLU A 416 -2.93 28.96 3.12
CA GLU A 416 -2.37 28.99 1.77
C GLU A 416 -3.28 29.79 0.81
N ALA A 417 -4.60 29.67 0.92
CA ALA A 417 -5.53 30.47 0.13
C ALA A 417 -5.37 31.99 0.36
N PHE A 418 -5.15 32.42 1.61
CA PHE A 418 -4.83 33.81 1.94
C PHE A 418 -3.44 34.22 1.45
N ARG A 419 -2.42 33.36 1.64
CA ARG A 419 -1.04 33.62 1.21
C ARG A 419 -0.93 33.83 -0.30
N LEU A 420 -1.70 33.04 -1.06
CA LEU A 420 -1.79 33.10 -2.52
C LEU A 420 -2.71 34.22 -3.02
N LYS A 421 -3.33 35.00 -2.11
CA LYS A 421 -4.23 36.12 -2.43
C LYS A 421 -5.42 35.70 -3.29
N LEU A 422 -5.92 34.48 -3.09
CA LEU A 422 -7.12 33.95 -3.75
C LEU A 422 -8.41 34.33 -3.01
N VAL A 423 -8.28 34.72 -1.75
CA VAL A 423 -9.36 35.23 -0.90
C VAL A 423 -8.98 36.58 -0.29
N LEU A 424 -9.97 37.41 -0.01
CA LEU A 424 -9.77 38.75 0.57
C LEU A 424 -9.41 38.66 2.06
N PRO A 425 -8.60 39.57 2.63
CA PRO A 425 -8.22 39.56 4.05
C PRO A 425 -9.38 39.52 5.05
N GLU A 426 -10.52 40.13 4.70
CA GLU A 426 -11.76 40.20 5.47
C GLU A 426 -12.63 38.94 5.36
N THR A 427 -12.24 37.96 4.54
CA THR A 427 -12.96 36.69 4.39
C THR A 427 -13.02 35.96 5.74
N ASP A 428 -14.21 35.51 6.13
CA ASP A 428 -14.41 34.71 7.34
C ASP A 428 -13.61 33.40 7.25
N LYS A 429 -12.52 33.33 8.01
CA LYS A 429 -11.60 32.18 8.04
C LYS A 429 -12.27 30.90 8.50
N ILE A 430 -13.18 30.99 9.48
CA ILE A 430 -13.86 29.82 10.04
C ILE A 430 -14.81 29.25 8.99
N ARG A 431 -15.61 30.12 8.35
CA ARG A 431 -16.54 29.70 7.31
C ARG A 431 -15.82 29.17 6.08
N LEU A 432 -14.71 29.78 5.66
CA LEU A 432 -13.87 29.27 4.58
C LEU A 432 -13.25 27.91 4.92
N LYS A 433 -12.76 27.74 6.15
CA LYS A 433 -12.25 26.46 6.64
C LYS A 433 -13.32 25.38 6.49
N MET A 434 -14.49 25.58 7.10
CA MET A 434 -15.62 24.65 7.02
C MET A 434 -15.99 24.32 5.57
N ALA A 435 -16.15 25.32 4.70
CA ALA A 435 -16.44 25.13 3.28
C ALA A 435 -15.38 24.30 2.55
N LEU A 436 -14.10 24.55 2.83
CA LEU A 436 -13.01 23.77 2.25
C LEU A 436 -13.05 22.31 2.74
N GLY A 437 -13.38 22.08 4.00
CA GLY A 437 -13.61 20.74 4.55
C GLY A 437 -14.76 20.02 3.85
N ASP A 438 -15.93 20.66 3.76
CA ASP A 438 -17.12 20.12 3.08
C ASP A 438 -16.81 19.76 1.61
N PHE A 439 -16.08 20.63 0.92
CA PHE A 439 -15.61 20.37 -0.44
C PHE A 439 -14.68 19.15 -0.51
N MET A 440 -13.65 19.08 0.34
CA MET A 440 -12.67 17.99 0.31
C MET A 440 -13.26 16.63 0.67
N VAL A 441 -14.23 16.54 1.58
CA VAL A 441 -14.89 15.26 1.89
C VAL A 441 -15.80 14.78 0.76
N CYS A 442 -16.36 15.71 -0.02
CA CYS A 442 -17.17 15.44 -1.20
C CYS A 442 -16.34 15.15 -2.46
N LEU A 443 -15.05 15.48 -2.49
CA LEU A 443 -14.17 15.05 -3.57
C LEU A 443 -14.16 13.51 -3.64
N PRO A 444 -14.27 12.93 -4.85
CA PRO A 444 -14.28 11.49 -5.03
C PRO A 444 -12.89 10.87 -4.74
N ALA A 445 -12.80 9.54 -4.78
CA ALA A 445 -11.55 8.81 -4.55
C ALA A 445 -10.45 9.23 -5.53
N ASN A 446 -10.85 9.52 -6.77
CA ASN A 446 -10.00 10.12 -7.78
C ASN A 446 -9.81 11.60 -7.44
N ARG A 447 -8.64 11.93 -6.87
CA ARG A 447 -8.22 13.34 -6.91
C ARG A 447 -8.11 13.76 -8.39
N ILE A 448 -8.50 14.99 -8.71
CA ILE A 448 -8.14 15.54 -10.03
C ILE A 448 -6.62 15.82 -10.06
N TYR A 449 -6.05 15.81 -11.25
CA TYR A 449 -4.65 16.16 -11.49
C TYR A 449 -4.64 17.42 -12.37
N PRO A 450 -4.65 18.62 -11.77
CA PRO A 450 -4.69 19.84 -12.57
C PRO A 450 -3.28 20.14 -13.09
N ASP A 451 -3.08 20.08 -14.40
CA ASP A 451 -1.76 20.16 -15.03
C ASP A 451 -1.46 21.49 -15.71
N GLY A 452 -2.49 22.32 -15.91
CA GLY A 452 -2.37 23.58 -16.63
C GLY A 452 -3.54 24.52 -16.33
N TRP A 453 -3.46 25.71 -16.91
CA TRP A 453 -4.49 26.73 -16.77
C TRP A 453 -4.87 27.29 -18.16
N PRO A 454 -6.16 27.45 -18.49
CA PRO A 454 -7.34 27.05 -17.70
C PRO A 454 -7.45 25.53 -17.51
N LEU A 455 -8.29 25.10 -16.56
CA LEU A 455 -8.50 23.67 -16.30
C LEU A 455 -9.27 22.99 -17.45
N PRO A 456 -9.02 21.70 -17.72
CA PRO A 456 -9.87 20.91 -18.61
C PRO A 456 -11.33 20.86 -18.13
N VAL A 457 -12.27 20.83 -19.07
CA VAL A 457 -13.73 20.76 -18.78
C VAL A 457 -14.11 19.54 -17.95
N THR A 458 -13.39 18.43 -18.12
CA THR A 458 -13.57 17.20 -17.32
C THR A 458 -13.24 17.42 -15.86
N ASP A 459 -12.20 18.20 -15.57
CA ASP A 459 -11.72 18.47 -14.22
C ASP A 459 -12.64 19.48 -13.54
N THR A 460 -13.05 20.54 -14.25
CA THR A 460 -14.00 21.53 -13.71
C THR A 460 -15.33 20.88 -13.37
N ARG A 461 -15.86 19.98 -14.20
CA ARG A 461 -17.11 19.26 -13.92
C ARG A 461 -17.04 18.45 -12.61
N GLN A 462 -15.91 17.80 -12.35
CA GLN A 462 -15.74 17.03 -11.11
C GLN A 462 -15.64 17.95 -9.87
N LEU A 463 -14.93 19.07 -10.00
CA LEU A 463 -14.85 20.08 -8.96
C LEU A 463 -16.22 20.71 -8.67
N ASP A 464 -16.97 21.06 -9.71
CA ASP A 464 -18.29 21.66 -9.61
C ASP A 464 -19.29 20.70 -8.96
N GLN A 465 -19.27 19.42 -9.33
CA GLN A 465 -20.10 18.38 -8.69
C GLN A 465 -19.78 18.24 -7.21
N ALA A 466 -18.49 18.26 -6.83
CA ALA A 466 -18.11 18.19 -5.41
C ALA A 466 -18.55 19.44 -4.63
N ILE A 467 -18.58 20.61 -5.26
CA ILE A 467 -19.17 21.83 -4.66
C ILE A 467 -20.69 21.68 -4.50
N GLU A 468 -21.40 21.18 -5.51
CA GLU A 468 -22.85 20.96 -5.44
C GLU A 468 -23.21 19.98 -4.32
N ASP A 469 -22.51 18.85 -4.24
CA ASP A 469 -22.65 17.87 -3.15
C ASP A 469 -22.39 18.50 -1.77
N ALA A 470 -21.35 19.36 -1.67
CA ALA A 470 -21.02 20.07 -0.44
C ALA A 470 -22.10 21.09 -0.04
N ILE A 471 -22.66 21.84 -0.99
CA ILE A 471 -23.75 22.80 -0.75
C ILE A 471 -25.00 22.07 -0.26
N LEU A 472 -25.35 20.95 -0.88
CA LEU A 472 -26.50 20.13 -0.48
C LEU A 472 -26.34 19.60 0.94
N ARG A 473 -25.12 19.18 1.31
CA ARG A 473 -24.81 18.67 2.66
C ARG A 473 -24.81 19.77 3.72
N ASN A 474 -24.26 20.94 3.41
CA ASN A 474 -24.12 22.04 4.35
C ASN A 474 -24.44 23.41 3.72
N PRO A 475 -25.74 23.77 3.61
CA PRO A 475 -26.14 25.04 3.00
C PRO A 475 -25.56 26.28 3.70
N ALA A 476 -25.20 26.18 4.99
CA ALA A 476 -24.64 27.28 5.76
C ALA A 476 -23.26 27.75 5.26
N THR A 477 -22.51 26.89 4.57
CA THR A 477 -21.22 27.21 3.95
C THR A 477 -21.35 27.62 2.48
N GLY A 478 -22.56 27.68 1.92
CA GLY A 478 -22.82 27.90 0.49
C GLY A 478 -22.08 29.09 -0.13
N THR A 479 -22.12 30.28 0.49
CA THR A 479 -21.39 31.45 -0.03
C THR A 479 -19.88 31.25 -0.07
N ALA A 480 -19.31 30.56 0.92
CA ALA A 480 -17.88 30.25 0.94
C ALA A 480 -17.52 29.13 -0.05
N LEU A 481 -18.42 28.18 -0.29
CA LEU A 481 -18.28 27.17 -1.34
C LEU A 481 -18.30 27.80 -2.75
N GLU A 482 -19.16 28.79 -3.00
CA GLU A 482 -19.13 29.55 -4.26
C GLU A 482 -17.85 30.37 -4.43
N LEU A 483 -17.30 30.90 -3.33
CA LEU A 483 -15.97 31.53 -3.33
C LEU A 483 -14.88 30.50 -3.71
N ILE A 484 -14.93 29.27 -3.19
CA ILE A 484 -14.02 28.19 -3.59
C ILE A 484 -14.22 27.84 -5.06
N ARG A 485 -15.46 27.76 -5.55
CA ARG A 485 -15.76 27.52 -6.99
C ARG A 485 -15.11 28.57 -7.88
N SER A 486 -15.08 29.82 -7.44
CA SER A 486 -14.40 30.89 -8.18
C SER A 486 -12.90 30.65 -8.35
N PHE A 487 -12.26 29.72 -7.61
CA PHE A 487 -10.84 29.44 -7.75
C PHE A 487 -10.48 28.90 -9.13
N TRP A 488 -11.38 28.16 -9.81
CA TRP A 488 -11.16 27.61 -11.15
C TRP A 488 -11.86 28.41 -12.28
N ASP A 489 -12.20 29.67 -12.04
CA ASP A 489 -12.77 30.56 -13.07
C ASP A 489 -11.78 30.74 -14.25
N PRO A 490 -12.11 30.29 -15.48
CA PRO A 490 -11.20 30.32 -16.62
C PRO A 490 -10.76 31.74 -17.03
N ASP A 491 -11.52 32.78 -16.67
CA ASP A 491 -11.26 34.17 -17.04
C ASP A 491 -10.22 34.85 -16.12
N LYS A 492 -9.71 34.15 -15.09
CA LYS A 492 -8.64 34.70 -14.24
C LYS A 492 -7.40 35.07 -15.05
N LYS A 493 -6.80 36.20 -14.69
CA LYS A 493 -5.48 36.60 -15.19
C LYS A 493 -4.45 35.50 -14.89
N GLN A 494 -3.46 35.36 -15.78
CA GLN A 494 -2.46 34.29 -15.71
C GLN A 494 -1.80 34.13 -14.33
N GLN A 495 -1.45 35.22 -13.65
CA GLN A 495 -0.86 35.17 -12.30
C GLN A 495 -1.83 34.57 -11.26
N GLN A 496 -3.11 34.97 -11.31
CA GLN A 496 -4.15 34.45 -10.42
C GLN A 496 -4.48 32.99 -10.76
N GLY A 497 -4.50 32.62 -12.04
CA GLY A 497 -4.65 31.24 -12.48
C GLY A 497 -3.50 30.34 -12.00
N THR A 498 -2.25 30.83 -12.03
CA THR A 498 -1.09 30.08 -11.52
C THR A 498 -1.19 29.85 -10.00
N ALA A 499 -1.61 30.87 -9.25
CA ALA A 499 -1.86 30.75 -7.82
C ALA A 499 -2.99 29.76 -7.50
N ALA A 500 -4.10 29.84 -8.24
CA ALA A 500 -5.22 28.92 -8.11
C ALA A 500 -4.82 27.47 -8.41
N LEU A 501 -4.06 27.27 -9.49
CA LEU A 501 -3.53 25.96 -9.87
C LEU A 501 -2.67 25.35 -8.75
N LEU A 502 -1.78 26.14 -8.13
CA LEU A 502 -0.97 25.67 -7.01
C LEU A 502 -1.83 25.28 -5.80
N LEU A 503 -2.83 26.09 -5.44
CA LEU A 503 -3.73 25.76 -4.34
C LEU A 503 -4.51 24.47 -4.64
N LEU A 504 -5.05 24.33 -5.86
CA LEU A 504 -5.77 23.12 -6.27
C LEU A 504 -4.87 21.89 -6.26
N LYS A 505 -3.60 21.99 -6.67
CA LYS A 505 -2.61 20.90 -6.53
C LYS A 505 -2.44 20.49 -5.06
N LYS A 506 -2.31 21.45 -4.14
CA LYS A 506 -2.21 21.17 -2.70
C LYS A 506 -3.49 20.57 -2.10
N ILE A 507 -4.66 21.11 -2.46
CA ILE A 507 -5.96 20.59 -2.02
C ILE A 507 -6.13 19.14 -2.47
N THR A 508 -5.86 18.86 -3.75
CA THR A 508 -6.02 17.52 -4.32
C THR A 508 -4.98 16.53 -3.77
N GLN A 509 -3.76 17.00 -3.49
CA GLN A 509 -2.71 16.22 -2.81
C GLN A 509 -3.14 15.80 -1.41
N PHE A 510 -3.77 16.70 -0.67
CA PHE A 510 -4.32 16.40 0.65
C PHE A 510 -5.60 15.55 0.59
N ALA A 511 -6.50 15.81 -0.37
CA ALA A 511 -7.74 15.05 -0.53
C ALA A 511 -7.50 13.56 -0.84
N GLY A 512 -6.45 13.23 -1.60
CA GLY A 512 -6.03 11.83 -1.81
C GLY A 512 -5.62 11.13 -0.51
N GLN A 513 -4.87 11.84 0.36
CA GLN A 513 -4.52 11.33 1.69
C GLN A 513 -5.75 11.17 2.57
N LEU A 514 -6.65 12.15 2.54
CA LEU A 514 -7.91 12.12 3.28
C LEU A 514 -8.79 10.94 2.87
N TYR A 515 -8.83 10.60 1.59
CA TYR A 515 -9.50 9.39 1.12
C TYR A 515 -8.84 8.13 1.65
N ARG A 516 -7.51 8.01 1.59
CA ARG A 516 -6.78 6.83 2.10
C ARG A 516 -7.02 6.65 3.61
N GLU A 517 -6.85 7.70 4.41
CA GLU A 517 -7.07 7.65 5.87
C GLU A 517 -8.54 7.44 6.24
N GLY A 518 -9.46 8.16 5.61
CA GLY A 518 -10.89 8.13 5.95
C GLY A 518 -11.61 6.88 5.44
N VAL A 519 -11.22 6.36 4.28
CA VAL A 519 -11.88 5.21 3.65
C VAL A 519 -11.07 3.94 3.84
N ALA A 520 -9.84 3.88 3.32
CA ALA A 520 -9.05 2.67 3.36
C ALA A 520 -8.63 2.31 4.79
N GLU A 521 -8.08 3.27 5.55
CA GLU A 521 -7.58 3.03 6.92
C GLU A 521 -8.62 3.28 8.02
N THR A 522 -9.89 3.50 7.67
CA THR A 522 -10.96 3.66 8.68
C THR A 522 -12.26 2.99 8.24
N LEU A 523 -12.92 3.41 7.15
CA LEU A 523 -14.22 2.86 6.77
C LEU A 523 -14.18 1.35 6.47
N PHE A 524 -13.12 0.85 5.84
CA PHE A 524 -12.95 -0.58 5.57
C PHE A 524 -12.79 -1.45 6.83
N TYR A 525 -12.49 -0.84 7.97
CA TYR A 525 -12.48 -1.52 9.28
C TYR A 525 -13.81 -1.37 10.04
N VAL A 526 -14.77 -0.62 9.49
CA VAL A 526 -16.09 -0.37 10.10
C VAL A 526 -17.21 -1.04 9.33
N TYR A 527 -17.17 -1.04 7.99
CA TYR A 527 -18.24 -1.59 7.16
C TYR A 527 -18.02 -3.08 6.89
N ASN A 528 -18.53 -3.95 7.75
CA ASN A 528 -18.23 -5.37 7.78
C ASN A 528 -19.24 -6.25 7.03
N ALA A 529 -19.95 -5.71 6.01
CA ALA A 529 -20.97 -6.48 5.28
C ALA A 529 -20.41 -7.75 4.60
N LEU A 530 -19.26 -7.63 3.95
CA LEU A 530 -18.46 -8.74 3.46
C LEU A 530 -16.99 -8.31 3.34
N LEU A 531 -16.11 -8.87 4.18
CA LEU A 531 -14.74 -8.36 4.35
C LEU A 531 -13.84 -8.47 3.10
N SER A 532 -14.16 -9.36 2.16
CA SER A 532 -13.37 -9.54 0.93
C SER A 532 -13.39 -8.34 0.00
N HIS A 533 -14.39 -7.47 0.12
CA HIS A 533 -14.54 -6.24 -0.67
C HIS A 533 -14.05 -4.99 0.07
N ASN A 534 -13.47 -5.16 1.26
CA ASN A 534 -12.81 -4.10 2.01
C ASN A 534 -11.33 -4.00 1.61
N GLU A 535 -11.06 -3.94 0.31
CA GLU A 535 -9.70 -3.86 -0.24
C GLU A 535 -9.49 -2.58 -1.04
N ALA A 536 -8.22 -2.16 -1.13
CA ALA A 536 -7.87 -1.01 -1.95
C ALA A 536 -8.26 -1.25 -3.42
N GLY A 537 -8.96 -0.29 -4.02
CA GLY A 537 -9.49 -0.38 -5.38
C GLY A 537 -10.84 -1.10 -5.50
N ASP A 538 -11.31 -1.76 -4.43
CA ASP A 538 -12.61 -2.43 -4.38
C ASP A 538 -13.66 -1.59 -3.61
N SER A 539 -14.92 -2.06 -3.62
CA SER A 539 -16.00 -1.45 -2.87
C SER A 539 -16.93 -2.51 -2.28
N PRO A 540 -17.28 -2.41 -0.98
CA PRO A 540 -18.19 -3.35 -0.33
C PRO A 540 -19.67 -3.07 -0.61
N VAL A 541 -19.97 -1.98 -1.33
CA VAL A 541 -21.31 -1.75 -1.88
C VAL A 541 -21.37 -2.19 -3.33
N GLN A 542 -22.50 -2.80 -3.67
CA GLN A 542 -22.67 -3.65 -4.83
C GLN A 542 -22.31 -2.93 -6.13
N ASN A 543 -21.35 -3.50 -6.86
CA ASN A 543 -21.10 -3.17 -8.25
C ASN A 543 -21.03 -4.50 -9.01
N LYS A 544 -22.20 -5.04 -9.40
CA LYS A 544 -22.32 -6.38 -10.01
C LYS A 544 -21.34 -6.50 -11.19
N CYS A 545 -20.29 -7.29 -11.03
CA CYS A 545 -19.37 -7.61 -12.13
C CYS A 545 -19.86 -8.89 -12.81
N THR A 546 -20.66 -8.75 -13.86
CA THR A 546 -21.03 -9.89 -14.70
C THR A 546 -19.81 -10.39 -15.49
N PRO A 547 -19.83 -11.62 -16.01
CA PRO A 547 -18.78 -12.11 -16.91
C PRO A 547 -18.52 -11.14 -18.07
N ASP A 548 -19.59 -10.61 -18.69
CA ASP A 548 -19.49 -9.60 -19.75
C ASP A 548 -18.82 -8.31 -19.27
N GLY A 549 -19.22 -7.80 -18.10
CA GLY A 549 -18.58 -6.62 -17.50
C GLY A 549 -17.10 -6.84 -17.19
N PHE A 550 -16.70 -8.05 -16.82
CA PHE A 550 -15.28 -8.40 -16.67
C PHE A 550 -14.56 -8.46 -18.02
N HIS A 551 -15.19 -9.03 -19.06
CA HIS A 551 -14.63 -9.03 -20.41
C HIS A 551 -14.41 -7.61 -20.96
N GLU A 552 -15.37 -6.71 -20.76
CA GLU A 552 -15.26 -5.29 -21.11
C GLU A 552 -14.08 -4.63 -20.38
N ARG A 553 -13.93 -4.87 -19.06
CA ARG A 553 -12.78 -4.37 -18.28
C ARG A 553 -11.46 -4.87 -18.83
N MET A 554 -11.37 -6.15 -19.21
CA MET A 554 -10.14 -6.72 -19.79
C MET A 554 -9.82 -6.13 -21.18
N ALA A 555 -10.84 -5.86 -21.99
CA ALA A 555 -10.67 -5.18 -23.28
C ALA A 555 -10.17 -3.73 -23.09
N VAL A 556 -10.77 -2.97 -22.16
CA VAL A 556 -10.31 -1.62 -21.81
C VAL A 556 -8.87 -1.64 -21.27
N ARG A 557 -8.56 -2.58 -20.38
CA ARG A 557 -7.22 -2.77 -19.82
C ARG A 557 -6.19 -3.06 -20.91
N GLN A 558 -6.50 -3.94 -21.87
CA GLN A 558 -5.62 -4.23 -23.00
C GLN A 558 -5.32 -2.99 -23.85
N TYR A 559 -6.28 -2.08 -23.99
CA TYR A 559 -6.10 -0.87 -24.79
C TYR A 559 -5.36 0.24 -24.02
N LEU A 560 -5.79 0.55 -22.80
CA LEU A 560 -5.30 1.70 -22.03
C LEU A 560 -4.06 1.41 -21.17
N SER A 561 -3.96 0.19 -20.62
CA SER A 561 -2.88 -0.15 -19.69
C SER A 561 -2.42 -1.62 -19.81
N PRO A 562 -2.00 -2.06 -21.02
CA PRO A 562 -1.67 -3.47 -21.30
C PRO A 562 -0.51 -4.03 -20.47
N PHE A 563 0.29 -3.15 -19.86
CA PHE A 563 1.45 -3.52 -19.06
C PHE A 563 1.27 -3.22 -17.56
N SER A 564 0.06 -2.88 -17.10
CA SER A 564 -0.26 -2.86 -15.67
C SER A 564 -0.06 -4.24 -15.03
N LEU A 565 0.26 -4.28 -13.74
CA LEU A 565 0.33 -5.54 -13.01
C LEU A 565 -1.05 -6.14 -12.78
N ASN A 566 -1.19 -7.45 -12.91
CA ASN A 566 -2.33 -8.24 -12.47
C ASN A 566 -1.99 -8.76 -11.07
N THR A 567 -2.30 -7.98 -10.04
CA THR A 567 -2.05 -8.38 -8.65
C THR A 567 -3.29 -8.97 -8.01
N THR A 568 -3.09 -9.91 -7.10
CA THR A 568 -4.14 -10.44 -6.21
C THR A 568 -3.66 -10.49 -4.76
N ALA A 569 -2.39 -10.25 -4.45
CA ALA A 569 -1.91 -10.06 -3.09
C ALA A 569 -0.75 -9.07 -3.14
N THR A 570 -0.62 -8.26 -2.10
CA THR A 570 0.50 -7.34 -1.95
C THR A 570 0.93 -7.33 -0.48
N HIS A 571 1.94 -6.53 -0.16
CA HIS A 571 2.28 -6.26 1.25
C HIS A 571 1.22 -5.42 1.97
N ASP A 572 0.37 -4.69 1.21
CA ASP A 572 -0.64 -3.75 1.72
C ASP A 572 -2.08 -4.26 1.64
N THR A 573 -2.33 -5.43 1.04
CA THR A 573 -3.67 -6.04 1.05
C THR A 573 -4.06 -6.44 2.46
N ARG A 574 -5.31 -6.18 2.86
CA ARG A 574 -5.81 -6.51 4.21
C ARG A 574 -5.96 -8.01 4.42
N TRP A 575 -6.19 -8.75 3.36
CA TRP A 575 -6.40 -10.18 3.39
C TRP A 575 -5.50 -10.88 2.37
N GLY A 576 -5.05 -12.09 2.71
CA GLY A 576 -4.40 -12.99 1.76
C GLY A 576 -5.32 -13.31 0.57
N GLU A 577 -4.72 -13.63 -0.57
CA GLU A 577 -5.51 -13.77 -1.82
C GLU A 577 -6.53 -14.91 -1.78
N ASP A 578 -6.26 -15.96 -1.01
CA ASP A 578 -7.18 -17.09 -0.86
C ASP A 578 -8.14 -16.89 0.32
N ALA A 579 -7.76 -16.13 1.35
CA ALA A 579 -8.65 -15.69 2.42
C ALA A 579 -9.84 -14.88 1.86
N ARG A 580 -9.59 -13.96 0.92
CA ARG A 580 -10.66 -13.19 0.27
C ARG A 580 -11.59 -14.06 -0.56
N ILE A 581 -11.04 -14.97 -1.35
CA ILE A 581 -11.87 -15.88 -2.14
C ILE A 581 -12.70 -16.79 -1.24
N ARG A 582 -12.17 -17.23 -0.10
CA ARG A 582 -12.96 -17.96 0.89
C ARG A 582 -14.11 -17.12 1.41
N LEU A 583 -13.89 -15.85 1.77
CA LEU A 583 -14.97 -14.94 2.15
C LEU A 583 -16.03 -14.80 1.06
N ASN A 584 -15.63 -14.69 -0.22
CA ASN A 584 -16.59 -14.62 -1.32
C ASN A 584 -17.54 -15.83 -1.36
N THR A 585 -17.11 -17.02 -0.91
CA THR A 585 -17.98 -18.21 -0.87
C THR A 585 -19.17 -18.06 0.08
N LEU A 586 -19.15 -17.11 1.03
CA LEU A 586 -20.32 -16.82 1.86
C LEU A 586 -21.52 -16.37 1.01
N THR A 587 -21.28 -15.78 -0.17
CA THR A 587 -22.34 -15.35 -1.09
C THR A 587 -23.10 -16.49 -1.74
N ILE A 588 -22.56 -17.71 -1.81
CA ILE A 588 -23.33 -18.87 -2.31
C ILE A 588 -24.08 -19.63 -1.21
N ILE A 589 -23.85 -19.29 0.06
CA ILE A 589 -24.56 -19.86 1.22
C ILE A 589 -25.02 -18.78 2.23
N PRO A 590 -25.62 -17.67 1.77
CA PRO A 590 -25.88 -16.51 2.63
C PRO A 590 -26.85 -16.86 3.77
N ASP A 591 -27.87 -17.66 3.50
CA ASP A 591 -28.89 -18.03 4.48
C ASP A 591 -28.29 -18.91 5.60
N LEU A 592 -27.38 -19.83 5.25
CA LEU A 592 -26.67 -20.66 6.23
C LEU A 592 -25.72 -19.81 7.09
N TRP A 593 -24.97 -18.90 6.47
CA TRP A 593 -24.08 -18.00 7.18
C TRP A 593 -24.85 -17.13 8.19
N ILE A 594 -25.95 -16.52 7.76
CA ILE A 594 -26.80 -15.67 8.62
C ILE A 594 -27.34 -16.46 9.80
N GLN A 595 -27.90 -17.66 9.55
CA GLN A 595 -28.40 -18.53 10.60
C GLN A 595 -27.31 -18.87 11.62
N GLN A 596 -26.10 -19.18 11.14
CA GLN A 596 -25.00 -19.59 12.00
C GLN A 596 -24.46 -18.42 12.84
N VAL A 597 -24.37 -17.21 12.27
CA VAL A 597 -23.98 -15.99 12.99
C VAL A 597 -24.96 -15.68 14.11
N GLN A 598 -26.27 -15.77 13.85
CA GLN A 598 -27.30 -15.55 14.88
C GLN A 598 -27.22 -16.60 15.99
N ALA A 599 -26.94 -17.86 15.63
CA ALA A 599 -26.77 -18.94 16.60
C ALA A 599 -25.52 -18.73 17.47
N TRP A 600 -24.39 -18.34 16.87
CA TRP A 600 -23.16 -18.04 17.60
C TRP A 600 -23.29 -16.83 18.51
N HIS A 601 -23.91 -15.75 18.04
CA HIS A 601 -24.19 -14.58 18.87
C HIS A 601 -25.00 -14.97 20.13
N THR A 602 -26.05 -15.76 19.95
CA THR A 602 -26.85 -16.26 21.08
C THR A 602 -26.02 -17.13 22.02
N ALA A 603 -25.23 -18.06 21.48
CA ALA A 603 -24.43 -18.99 22.28
C ALA A 603 -23.29 -18.28 23.04
N ASN A 604 -22.66 -17.27 22.42
CA ASN A 604 -21.51 -16.56 22.94
C ASN A 604 -21.89 -15.33 23.78
N HIS A 605 -23.18 -15.01 23.94
CA HIS A 605 -23.63 -13.84 24.71
C HIS A 605 -23.07 -13.81 26.14
N HIS A 606 -22.85 -14.97 26.77
CA HIS A 606 -22.25 -15.07 28.10
C HIS A 606 -20.76 -14.71 28.17
N LEU A 607 -20.08 -14.58 27.02
CA LEU A 607 -18.68 -14.17 26.90
C LEU A 607 -18.53 -12.66 26.68
N ILE A 608 -19.62 -11.94 26.38
CA ILE A 608 -19.61 -10.49 26.16
C ILE A 608 -19.47 -9.80 27.52
N THR A 609 -18.47 -8.90 27.62
CA THR A 609 -18.25 -8.09 28.82
C THR A 609 -18.81 -6.68 28.60
N LEU A 610 -19.30 -6.04 29.66
CA LEU A 610 -19.70 -4.63 29.62
C LEU A 610 -18.54 -3.73 30.07
N ILE A 611 -18.03 -2.91 29.16
CA ILE A 611 -17.04 -1.85 29.43
C ILE A 611 -17.77 -0.52 29.29
N ASP A 612 -17.85 0.26 30.36
CA ASP A 612 -18.61 1.53 30.41
C ASP A 612 -20.04 1.38 29.85
N GLU A 613 -20.75 0.35 30.31
CA GLU A 613 -22.11 -0.02 29.88
C GLU A 613 -22.27 -0.41 28.40
N LYS A 614 -21.15 -0.54 27.65
CA LYS A 614 -21.14 -0.99 26.26
C LYS A 614 -20.64 -2.44 26.15
N PRO A 615 -21.25 -3.26 25.28
CA PRO A 615 -20.76 -4.62 25.03
C PRO A 615 -19.38 -4.61 24.37
N ALA A 616 -18.51 -5.50 24.81
CA ALA A 616 -17.18 -5.76 24.26
C ALA A 616 -16.99 -7.28 24.03
N PRO A 617 -16.84 -7.73 22.77
CA PRO A 617 -16.99 -6.94 21.55
C PRO A 617 -18.42 -6.43 21.37
N ASP A 618 -18.58 -5.29 20.70
CA ASP A 618 -19.88 -4.89 20.19
C ASP A 618 -20.31 -5.81 19.03
N LEU A 619 -21.58 -5.70 18.62
CA LEU A 619 -22.14 -6.61 17.60
C LEU A 619 -21.41 -6.53 16.24
N ASN A 620 -20.87 -5.37 15.88
CA ASN A 620 -20.19 -5.19 14.59
C ASN A 620 -18.76 -5.76 14.62
N ASP A 621 -18.07 -5.58 15.74
CA ASP A 621 -16.76 -6.17 16.02
C ASP A 621 -16.87 -7.70 16.16
N GLU A 622 -17.93 -8.20 16.78
CA GLU A 622 -18.26 -9.64 16.83
C GLU A 622 -18.46 -10.22 15.42
N TYR A 623 -19.23 -9.52 14.56
CA TYR A 623 -19.44 -9.95 13.17
C TYR A 623 -18.14 -9.93 12.35
N PHE A 624 -17.26 -8.95 12.60
CA PHE A 624 -15.91 -8.93 12.02
C PHE A 624 -15.11 -10.16 12.45
N ILE A 625 -15.07 -10.46 13.75
CA ILE A 625 -14.31 -11.61 14.30
C ILE A 625 -14.74 -12.91 13.62
N TYR A 626 -16.05 -13.14 13.46
CA TYR A 626 -16.56 -14.36 12.82
C TYR A 626 -16.10 -14.50 11.36
N GLN A 627 -16.16 -13.43 10.57
CA GLN A 627 -15.66 -13.44 9.19
C GLN A 627 -14.13 -13.60 9.14
N ALA A 628 -13.39 -12.89 9.99
CA ALA A 628 -11.94 -12.95 10.04
C ALA A 628 -11.43 -14.37 10.34
N VAL A 629 -12.04 -15.06 11.31
CA VAL A 629 -11.73 -16.45 11.63
C VAL A 629 -12.03 -17.36 10.44
N PHE A 630 -13.20 -17.21 9.80
CA PHE A 630 -13.55 -18.00 8.62
C PHE A 630 -12.54 -17.82 7.48
N ALA A 631 -12.17 -16.56 7.19
CA ALA A 631 -11.23 -16.19 6.14
C ALA A 631 -9.84 -16.81 6.35
N CYS A 632 -9.33 -16.73 7.58
CA CYS A 632 -7.93 -17.04 7.89
C CYS A 632 -7.68 -18.47 8.35
N LEU A 633 -8.74 -19.25 8.62
CA LEU A 633 -8.60 -20.62 9.12
C LEU A 633 -7.61 -21.42 8.23
N PRO A 634 -6.58 -22.06 8.78
CA PRO A 634 -5.59 -22.75 7.95
C PRO A 634 -6.22 -23.85 7.09
N ALA A 635 -5.58 -24.22 5.98
CA ALA A 635 -6.09 -25.25 5.05
C ALA A 635 -6.36 -26.60 5.73
N ALA A 636 -5.57 -26.94 6.76
CA ALA A 636 -5.71 -28.14 7.59
C ALA A 636 -6.76 -28.00 8.72
N TRP A 637 -7.33 -26.80 8.88
CA TRP A 637 -8.27 -26.40 9.94
C TRP A 637 -7.70 -26.53 11.36
N GLU A 638 -6.38 -26.46 11.50
CA GLU A 638 -5.72 -26.52 12.80
C GLU A 638 -5.75 -25.16 13.48
N VAL A 639 -6.43 -25.09 14.63
CA VAL A 639 -6.42 -23.92 15.51
C VAL A 639 -5.45 -24.17 16.65
N GLY A 640 -4.26 -23.59 16.54
CA GLY A 640 -3.23 -23.58 17.58
C GLY A 640 -2.93 -22.17 18.08
N SER A 641 -1.98 -22.05 19.00
CA SER A 641 -1.57 -20.75 19.56
C SER A 641 -1.12 -19.75 18.50
N GLY A 642 -0.46 -20.21 17.42
CA GLY A 642 -0.07 -19.36 16.29
C GLY A 642 -1.26 -18.69 15.59
N PHE A 643 -2.35 -19.43 15.38
CA PHE A 643 -3.56 -18.89 14.75
C PHE A 643 -4.30 -17.93 15.70
N SER A 644 -4.44 -18.29 16.97
CA SER A 644 -5.04 -17.41 17.98
C SER A 644 -4.29 -16.08 18.07
N ASN A 645 -2.95 -16.11 18.13
CA ASN A 645 -2.11 -14.90 18.13
C ASN A 645 -2.29 -14.05 16.86
N GLN A 646 -2.46 -14.69 15.70
CA GLN A 646 -2.75 -13.97 14.45
C GLN A 646 -4.10 -13.26 14.52
N MET A 647 -5.14 -13.93 15.03
CA MET A 647 -6.49 -13.35 15.14
C MET A 647 -6.53 -12.20 16.15
N THR A 648 -5.87 -12.34 17.30
CA THR A 648 -5.79 -11.26 18.29
C THR A 648 -5.01 -10.05 17.76
N ALA A 649 -3.88 -10.26 17.08
CA ALA A 649 -3.13 -9.18 16.44
C ALA A 649 -3.91 -8.49 15.32
N THR A 650 -4.61 -9.28 14.49
CA THR A 650 -5.48 -8.75 13.42
C THR A 650 -6.60 -7.90 14.01
N PHE A 651 -7.27 -8.38 15.06
CA PHE A 651 -8.35 -7.64 15.70
C PHE A 651 -7.86 -6.35 16.37
N LEU A 652 -6.72 -6.37 17.08
CA LEU A 652 -6.13 -5.16 17.67
C LEU A 652 -5.84 -4.09 16.63
N LYS A 653 -5.33 -4.49 15.45
CA LYS A 653 -5.16 -3.55 14.33
C LYS A 653 -6.53 -3.02 13.89
N THR A 654 -7.49 -3.90 13.61
CA THR A 654 -8.83 -3.51 13.15
C THR A 654 -9.52 -2.51 14.08
N VAL A 655 -9.60 -2.79 15.38
CA VAL A 655 -10.33 -1.94 16.32
C VAL A 655 -9.69 -0.55 16.45
N ARG A 656 -8.36 -0.46 16.33
CA ARG A 656 -7.61 0.80 16.36
C ARG A 656 -7.72 1.58 15.05
N GLU A 657 -7.74 0.90 13.92
CA GLU A 657 -7.95 1.54 12.61
C GLU A 657 -9.39 2.03 12.43
N ALA A 658 -10.38 1.28 12.96
CA ALA A 658 -11.79 1.64 12.92
C ALA A 658 -12.09 2.96 13.66
N LYS A 659 -11.29 3.30 14.69
CA LYS A 659 -11.40 4.52 15.50
C LYS A 659 -12.78 4.69 16.13
N VAL A 660 -13.45 3.59 16.45
CA VAL A 660 -14.78 3.57 17.09
C VAL A 660 -14.66 3.46 18.60
N HIS A 661 -14.00 2.40 19.09
CA HIS A 661 -13.80 2.16 20.52
C HIS A 661 -12.35 2.38 20.96
N SER A 662 -11.38 2.12 20.09
CA SER A 662 -9.95 2.30 20.38
C SER A 662 -9.24 3.02 19.23
N SER A 663 -8.03 3.51 19.49
CA SER A 663 -7.16 4.16 18.49
C SER A 663 -5.69 3.93 18.81
N TRP A 664 -4.80 4.18 17.85
CA TRP A 664 -3.35 4.11 18.09
C TRP A 664 -2.86 5.19 19.06
N GLN A 665 -3.49 6.36 19.07
CA GLN A 665 -3.12 7.49 19.92
C GLN A 665 -3.61 7.31 21.37
N LEU A 666 -4.86 6.85 21.53
CA LEU A 666 -5.52 6.63 22.80
C LEU A 666 -6.16 5.24 22.79
N PRO A 667 -5.39 4.17 23.08
CA PRO A 667 -5.93 2.82 23.13
C PRO A 667 -6.91 2.65 24.30
N ASP A 668 -8.10 2.14 24.03
CA ASP A 668 -9.00 1.64 25.08
C ASP A 668 -8.59 0.21 25.44
N THR A 669 -7.66 0.10 26.38
CA THR A 669 -7.13 -1.20 26.79
C THR A 669 -8.18 -2.09 27.44
N ALA A 670 -9.24 -1.53 28.03
CA ALA A 670 -10.29 -2.33 28.68
C ALA A 670 -11.16 -3.00 27.62
N TYR A 671 -11.61 -2.25 26.62
CA TYR A 671 -12.35 -2.79 25.48
C TYR A 671 -11.50 -3.81 24.69
N GLU A 672 -10.24 -3.46 24.40
CA GLU A 672 -9.32 -4.34 23.70
C GLU A 672 -9.17 -5.70 24.42
N LEU A 673 -8.86 -5.69 25.72
CA LEU A 673 -8.67 -6.91 26.50
C LEU A 673 -9.93 -7.79 26.56
N ALA A 674 -11.11 -7.19 26.73
CA ALA A 674 -12.38 -7.93 26.72
C ALA A 674 -12.61 -8.64 25.38
N CYS A 675 -12.35 -7.97 24.27
CA CYS A 675 -12.48 -8.57 22.94
C CYS A 675 -11.44 -9.66 22.69
N LEU A 676 -10.21 -9.48 23.16
CA LEU A 676 -9.16 -10.51 23.08
C LEU A 676 -9.56 -11.77 23.85
N GLN A 677 -10.11 -11.63 25.06
CA GLN A 677 -10.62 -12.75 25.85
C GLN A 677 -11.78 -13.45 25.15
N PHE A 678 -12.69 -12.70 24.51
CA PHE A 678 -13.75 -13.26 23.68
C PHE A 678 -13.18 -14.13 22.54
N ILE A 679 -12.20 -13.61 21.78
CA ILE A 679 -11.52 -14.34 20.70
C ILE A 679 -10.87 -15.62 21.22
N GLU A 680 -10.15 -15.55 22.33
CA GLU A 680 -9.54 -16.72 22.97
C GLU A 680 -10.59 -17.78 23.30
N LYS A 681 -11.71 -17.39 23.93
CA LYS A 681 -12.78 -18.29 24.37
C LYS A 681 -13.51 -18.97 23.22
N ILE A 682 -13.86 -18.23 22.16
CA ILE A 682 -14.53 -18.85 21.01
C ILE A 682 -13.58 -19.79 20.24
N LEU A 683 -12.27 -19.61 20.32
CA LEU A 683 -11.27 -20.47 19.69
C LEU A 683 -10.83 -21.66 20.57
N GLU A 684 -11.36 -21.80 21.79
CA GLU A 684 -11.08 -22.97 22.63
C GLU A 684 -11.61 -24.26 21.99
N PHE A 685 -10.85 -25.35 22.18
CA PHE A 685 -11.25 -26.67 21.69
C PHE A 685 -12.59 -27.11 22.30
N GLY A 686 -13.54 -27.52 21.46
CA GLY A 686 -14.89 -27.94 21.87
C GLY A 686 -15.88 -26.79 22.07
N SER A 687 -15.51 -25.54 21.73
CA SER A 687 -16.49 -24.46 21.71
C SER A 687 -17.50 -24.67 20.58
N THR A 688 -18.77 -24.30 20.82
CA THR A 688 -19.84 -24.35 19.80
C THR A 688 -19.49 -23.52 18.57
N PHE A 689 -18.75 -22.42 18.76
CA PHE A 689 -18.28 -21.58 17.66
C PHE A 689 -17.29 -22.33 16.77
N LEU A 690 -16.22 -22.88 17.35
CA LEU A 690 -15.15 -23.52 16.60
C LEU A 690 -15.65 -24.79 15.88
N GLU A 691 -16.50 -25.58 16.53
CA GLU A 691 -17.12 -26.76 15.90
C GLU A 691 -18.00 -26.37 14.70
N GLY A 692 -18.85 -25.36 14.85
CA GLY A 692 -19.66 -24.83 13.76
C GLY A 692 -18.80 -24.24 12.63
N MET A 693 -17.69 -23.58 12.99
CA MET A 693 -16.77 -22.98 12.04
C MET A 693 -16.04 -24.04 11.21
N HIS A 694 -15.60 -25.14 11.84
CA HIS A 694 -15.02 -26.28 11.14
C HIS A 694 -16.02 -26.92 10.17
N HIS A 695 -17.28 -27.12 10.59
CA HIS A 695 -18.32 -27.66 9.71
C HIS A 695 -18.59 -26.74 8.50
N LEU A 696 -18.61 -25.43 8.72
CA LEU A 696 -18.76 -24.46 7.64
C LEU A 696 -17.56 -24.49 6.67
N ALA A 697 -16.34 -24.52 7.21
CA ALA A 697 -15.11 -24.60 6.45
C ALA A 697 -14.99 -25.92 5.66
N GLU A 698 -15.46 -27.04 6.21
CA GLU A 698 -15.53 -28.32 5.51
C GLU A 698 -16.49 -28.25 4.32
N LYS A 699 -17.67 -27.63 4.52
CA LYS A 699 -18.68 -27.49 3.47
C LYS A 699 -18.24 -26.56 2.33
N GLN A 700 -17.51 -25.49 2.64
CA GLN A 700 -17.09 -24.47 1.66
C GLN A 700 -15.66 -24.61 1.16
N GLY A 701 -14.80 -25.36 1.84
CA GLY A 701 -13.36 -25.41 1.56
C GLY A 701 -13.07 -25.81 0.12
N ALA A 702 -13.73 -26.85 -0.39
CA ALA A 702 -13.57 -27.29 -1.78
C ALA A 702 -13.91 -26.18 -2.79
N GLN A 703 -14.97 -25.41 -2.54
CA GLN A 703 -15.37 -24.29 -3.39
C GLN A 703 -14.34 -23.16 -3.34
N ALA A 704 -13.90 -22.77 -2.14
CA ALA A 704 -12.89 -21.74 -1.95
C ALA A 704 -11.58 -22.06 -2.69
N HIS A 705 -11.12 -23.33 -2.65
CA HIS A 705 -9.91 -23.75 -3.37
C HIS A 705 -10.10 -23.67 -4.89
N ILE A 706 -11.24 -24.11 -5.41
CA ILE A 706 -11.55 -24.03 -6.85
C ILE A 706 -11.49 -22.59 -7.35
N PHE A 707 -12.11 -21.65 -6.62
CA PHE A 707 -12.13 -20.25 -7.03
C PHE A 707 -10.78 -19.55 -6.81
N SER A 708 -9.98 -20.01 -5.85
CA SER A 708 -8.60 -19.55 -5.68
C SER A 708 -7.73 -19.95 -6.88
N LEU A 709 -7.95 -21.15 -7.42
CA LEU A 709 -7.33 -21.61 -8.67
C LEU A 709 -7.86 -20.82 -9.88
N ALA A 710 -9.16 -20.52 -9.93
CA ALA A 710 -9.76 -19.67 -10.98
C ALA A 710 -9.11 -18.27 -10.98
N GLN A 711 -9.05 -17.60 -9.83
CA GLN A 711 -8.36 -16.32 -9.64
C GLN A 711 -6.91 -16.39 -10.13
N THR A 712 -6.19 -17.45 -9.74
CA THR A 712 -4.78 -17.62 -10.12
C THR A 712 -4.59 -17.80 -11.63
N LEU A 713 -5.45 -18.58 -12.28
CA LEU A 713 -5.39 -18.77 -13.73
C LEU A 713 -5.70 -17.46 -14.46
N ILE A 714 -6.75 -16.74 -14.04
CA ILE A 714 -7.14 -15.45 -14.63
C ILE A 714 -6.00 -14.44 -14.47
N LYS A 715 -5.40 -14.33 -13.28
CA LYS A 715 -4.23 -13.49 -13.01
C LYS A 715 -3.11 -13.70 -14.04
N ILE A 716 -2.77 -14.96 -14.31
CA ILE A 716 -1.65 -15.32 -15.18
C ILE A 716 -1.95 -15.10 -16.68
N THR A 717 -3.20 -15.23 -17.10
CA THR A 717 -3.54 -15.36 -18.53
C THR A 717 -4.33 -14.19 -19.12
N ALA A 718 -4.97 -13.36 -18.29
CA ALA A 718 -5.61 -12.12 -18.70
C ALA A 718 -4.60 -11.07 -19.22
N PRO A 719 -5.05 -10.02 -19.93
CA PRO A 719 -4.19 -8.88 -20.30
C PRO A 719 -3.54 -8.22 -19.07
N GLY A 720 -2.30 -7.75 -19.22
CA GLY A 720 -1.46 -7.29 -18.11
C GLY A 720 -0.35 -8.27 -17.74
N ILE A 721 0.45 -7.89 -16.74
CA ILE A 721 1.62 -8.64 -16.26
C ILE A 721 1.28 -9.32 -14.92
N PRO A 722 1.24 -10.65 -14.81
CA PRO A 722 0.97 -11.31 -13.54
C PRO A 722 2.03 -11.00 -12.49
N ASP A 723 1.56 -10.60 -11.32
CA ASP A 723 2.38 -10.38 -10.14
C ASP A 723 2.08 -11.42 -9.07
N ILE A 724 3.14 -12.06 -8.56
CA ILE A 724 3.04 -13.05 -7.48
C ILE A 724 3.70 -12.46 -6.24
N TYR A 725 2.90 -12.21 -5.21
CA TYR A 725 3.44 -11.88 -3.90
C TYR A 725 4.12 -13.11 -3.28
N GLN A 726 5.24 -12.87 -2.59
CA GLN A 726 6.07 -13.95 -2.07
C GLN A 726 5.27 -14.97 -1.23
N GLY A 727 5.26 -16.22 -1.68
CA GLY A 727 4.58 -17.32 -1.01
C GLY A 727 3.19 -17.65 -1.56
N CYS A 728 2.56 -16.76 -2.32
CA CYS A 728 1.20 -16.94 -2.86
C CYS A 728 1.14 -17.95 -4.03
N GLU A 729 2.25 -18.59 -4.41
CA GLU A 729 2.20 -19.79 -5.26
C GLU A 729 1.61 -21.02 -4.53
N LEU A 730 1.47 -20.95 -3.20
CA LEU A 730 0.68 -21.88 -2.37
C LEU A 730 -0.53 -21.14 -1.77
N TRP A 731 -1.26 -21.81 -0.88
CA TRP A 731 -2.37 -21.18 -0.18
C TRP A 731 -1.92 -20.02 0.73
N ASP A 732 -2.63 -18.91 0.65
CA ASP A 732 -2.42 -17.69 1.41
C ASP A 732 -3.71 -17.28 2.14
N PHE A 733 -3.82 -17.76 3.39
CA PHE A 733 -4.89 -17.43 4.33
C PHE A 733 -4.44 -16.39 5.38
N SER A 734 -3.52 -15.50 5.01
CA SER A 734 -3.02 -14.45 5.90
C SER A 734 -4.03 -13.30 6.10
N ALA A 735 -3.76 -12.45 7.10
CA ALA A 735 -4.52 -11.23 7.38
C ALA A 735 -3.60 -10.11 7.86
N GLY A 736 -4.01 -8.87 7.58
CA GLY A 736 -3.26 -7.66 7.85
C GLY A 736 -2.15 -7.39 6.83
N ASN A 737 -1.62 -6.16 6.86
CA ASN A 737 -0.47 -5.77 6.03
C ASN A 737 0.71 -6.68 6.40
N ASN A 738 1.06 -7.56 5.48
CA ASN A 738 1.97 -8.69 5.69
C ASN A 738 3.43 -8.26 5.56
N ASP A 739 3.86 -7.18 6.21
CA ASP A 739 5.20 -6.55 6.15
C ASP A 739 6.35 -7.50 6.54
N GLY A 740 6.62 -8.50 5.72
CA GLY A 740 7.60 -9.55 5.97
C GLY A 740 7.36 -10.33 7.28
N GLN A 741 6.17 -10.26 7.89
CA GLN A 741 5.93 -10.82 9.22
C GLN A 741 5.95 -12.36 9.23
N HIS A 742 5.62 -12.98 8.10
CA HIS A 742 5.62 -14.44 7.94
C HIS A 742 6.70 -14.87 6.94
N PRO A 743 7.72 -15.62 7.39
CA PRO A 743 8.79 -16.08 6.50
C PRO A 743 8.25 -17.11 5.48
N VAL A 744 8.68 -16.98 4.23
CA VAL A 744 8.31 -17.93 3.17
C VAL A 744 9.18 -19.17 3.26
N ASN A 745 8.55 -20.34 3.40
CA ASN A 745 9.26 -21.62 3.37
C ASN A 745 9.62 -22.02 1.93
N TYR A 746 10.71 -21.48 1.40
CA TYR A 746 11.23 -21.81 0.07
C TYR A 746 11.79 -23.24 -0.02
N ALA A 747 12.29 -23.80 1.08
CA ALA A 747 12.80 -25.18 1.07
C ALA A 747 11.71 -26.20 0.72
N LEU A 748 10.52 -26.03 1.32
CA LEU A 748 9.34 -26.81 0.98
C LEU A 748 8.98 -26.66 -0.50
N ARG A 749 8.86 -25.42 -0.99
CA ARG A 749 8.49 -25.12 -2.37
C ARG A 749 9.45 -25.73 -3.40
N ARG A 750 10.75 -25.63 -3.15
CA ARG A 750 11.79 -26.29 -3.96
C ARG A 750 11.59 -27.79 -4.02
N LYS A 751 11.38 -28.43 -2.87
CA LYS A 751 11.13 -29.87 -2.79
C LYS A 751 9.88 -30.28 -3.58
N LEU A 752 8.79 -29.51 -3.45
CA LEU A 752 7.55 -29.78 -4.17
C LEU A 752 7.70 -29.64 -5.67
N LEU A 753 8.38 -28.59 -6.13
CA LEU A 753 8.60 -28.38 -7.56
C LEU A 753 9.54 -29.44 -8.14
N ALA A 754 10.64 -29.77 -7.44
CA ALA A 754 11.62 -30.77 -7.87
C ALA A 754 11.02 -32.18 -7.99
N ALA A 755 10.18 -32.60 -7.03
CA ALA A 755 9.53 -33.91 -7.07
C ALA A 755 8.74 -34.14 -8.37
N TRP A 756 8.18 -33.08 -8.94
CA TRP A 756 7.46 -33.18 -10.20
C TRP A 756 8.37 -33.19 -11.44
N GLN A 757 9.56 -32.59 -11.37
CA GLN A 757 10.55 -32.67 -12.45
C GLN A 757 11.10 -34.10 -12.60
N GLU A 758 11.27 -34.80 -11.48
CA GLU A 758 11.72 -36.20 -11.44
C GLU A 758 10.74 -37.15 -12.16
N ASP A 759 9.43 -36.83 -12.17
CA ASP A 759 8.40 -37.54 -12.92
C ASP A 759 8.38 -37.19 -14.44
N GLY A 760 9.46 -36.58 -14.95
CA GLY A 760 9.63 -36.26 -16.37
C GLY A 760 8.74 -35.14 -16.88
N HIS A 761 8.23 -34.27 -15.99
CA HIS A 761 7.30 -33.18 -16.30
C HIS A 761 5.98 -33.61 -16.97
N ALA A 762 5.63 -34.90 -16.87
CA ALA A 762 4.40 -35.42 -17.44
C ALA A 762 3.19 -34.62 -16.90
N PRO A 763 2.25 -34.21 -17.77
CA PRO A 763 1.01 -33.58 -17.32
C PRO A 763 0.22 -34.53 -16.40
N GLY A 764 -0.22 -34.02 -15.26
CA GLY A 764 -1.01 -34.77 -14.28
C GLY A 764 -1.38 -33.86 -13.12
N TRP A 765 -2.67 -33.66 -12.88
CA TRP A 765 -3.12 -32.77 -11.82
C TRP A 765 -2.79 -33.37 -10.44
N PRO A 766 -2.00 -32.70 -9.59
CA PRO A 766 -1.69 -33.20 -8.26
C PRO A 766 -2.93 -33.07 -7.39
N LYS A 767 -3.43 -34.20 -6.86
CA LYS A 767 -4.58 -34.21 -5.94
C LYS A 767 -4.11 -34.08 -4.50
N GLU A 768 -4.61 -33.09 -3.77
CA GLU A 768 -4.37 -32.93 -2.33
C GLU A 768 -5.63 -32.93 -1.46
N HIS A 769 -6.82 -33.17 -2.03
CA HIS A 769 -8.05 -33.18 -1.25
C HIS A 769 -8.41 -34.58 -0.74
N THR A 770 -8.56 -34.70 0.57
CA THR A 770 -9.25 -35.81 1.23
C THR A 770 -10.27 -35.24 2.21
N GLY A 771 -11.57 -35.39 1.92
CA GLY A 771 -12.65 -34.97 2.83
C GLY A 771 -12.72 -33.46 3.10
N GLY A 772 -12.61 -32.62 2.06
CA GLY A 772 -12.72 -31.15 2.18
C GLY A 772 -11.49 -30.43 2.72
N LYS A 773 -10.62 -31.11 3.49
CA LYS A 773 -9.31 -30.60 3.92
C LYS A 773 -8.40 -30.45 2.71
N ALA A 774 -7.88 -29.25 2.49
CA ALA A 774 -6.78 -29.08 1.55
C ALA A 774 -5.46 -29.45 2.22
N GLY A 775 -4.55 -30.01 1.42
CA GLY A 775 -3.14 -30.03 1.75
C GLY A 775 -2.53 -28.63 1.72
N ILE A 776 -1.26 -28.57 1.33
CA ILE A 776 -0.45 -27.35 1.38
C ILE A 776 -0.59 -26.46 0.14
N GLY A 777 -1.33 -26.92 -0.90
CA GLY A 777 -1.59 -26.16 -2.12
C GLY A 777 -0.73 -26.56 -3.31
N LYS A 778 -0.33 -27.84 -3.41
CA LYS A 778 0.47 -28.35 -4.54
C LYS A 778 -0.18 -28.09 -5.89
N GLU A 779 -1.50 -28.15 -5.96
CA GLU A 779 -2.29 -27.84 -7.16
C GLU A 779 -2.17 -26.39 -7.62
N LYS A 780 -2.13 -25.45 -6.68
CA LYS A 780 -1.89 -24.04 -6.99
C LYS A 780 -0.46 -23.82 -7.48
N LEU A 781 0.53 -24.44 -6.82
CA LEU A 781 1.94 -24.39 -7.27
C LEU A 781 2.10 -24.96 -8.68
N TYR A 782 1.47 -26.09 -8.96
CA TYR A 782 1.47 -26.74 -10.27
C TYR A 782 0.81 -25.86 -11.34
N LEU A 783 -0.37 -25.28 -11.04
CA LEU A 783 -1.05 -24.34 -11.92
C LEU A 783 -0.15 -23.16 -12.25
N VAL A 784 0.42 -22.50 -11.22
CA VAL A 784 1.32 -21.35 -11.39
C VAL A 784 2.49 -21.73 -12.28
N SER A 785 3.16 -22.84 -11.99
CA SER A 785 4.32 -23.29 -12.76
C SER A 785 3.98 -23.56 -14.22
N LYS A 786 2.91 -24.34 -14.51
CA LYS A 786 2.50 -24.65 -15.88
C LYS A 786 2.03 -23.44 -16.67
N ALA A 787 1.22 -22.58 -16.05
CA ALA A 787 0.69 -21.41 -16.71
C ALA A 787 1.79 -20.38 -17.01
N LEU A 788 2.74 -20.18 -16.08
CA LEU A 788 3.90 -19.31 -16.32
C LEU A 788 4.88 -19.89 -17.35
N GLN A 789 5.11 -21.21 -17.36
CA GLN A 789 5.92 -21.86 -18.40
C GLN A 789 5.33 -21.65 -19.80
N LEU A 790 4.01 -21.85 -19.96
CA LEU A 790 3.33 -21.56 -21.22
C LEU A 790 3.46 -20.07 -21.57
N ARG A 791 3.23 -19.19 -20.59
CA ARG A 791 3.34 -17.74 -20.77
C ARG A 791 4.73 -17.32 -21.23
N ASN A 792 5.79 -17.87 -20.65
CA ASN A 792 7.17 -17.58 -21.03
C ASN A 792 7.52 -18.13 -22.43
N ALA A 793 7.09 -19.36 -22.73
CA ALA A 793 7.31 -19.98 -24.04
C ALA A 793 6.60 -19.21 -25.17
N HIS A 794 5.49 -18.54 -24.87
CA HIS A 794 4.70 -17.76 -25.82
C HIS A 794 4.52 -16.31 -25.34
N ALA A 795 5.58 -15.64 -24.87
CA ALA A 795 5.48 -14.31 -24.25
C ALA A 795 4.72 -13.29 -25.11
N SER A 796 4.97 -13.27 -26.43
CA SER A 796 4.26 -12.38 -27.38
C SER A 796 2.75 -12.61 -27.40
N LEU A 797 2.27 -13.84 -27.21
CA LEU A 797 0.85 -14.17 -27.12
C LEU A 797 0.18 -13.45 -25.95
N PHE A 798 0.85 -13.41 -24.80
CA PHE A 798 0.27 -12.87 -23.58
C PHE A 798 0.51 -11.37 -23.39
N ILE A 799 1.62 -10.85 -23.93
CA ILE A 799 1.96 -9.43 -23.86
C ILE A 799 1.23 -8.63 -24.95
N HIS A 800 1.16 -9.16 -26.17
CA HIS A 800 0.63 -8.42 -27.33
C HIS A 800 -0.62 -9.06 -27.95
N GLY A 801 -0.99 -10.27 -27.55
CA GLY A 801 -2.12 -10.98 -28.16
C GLY A 801 -3.47 -10.42 -27.76
N GLU A 802 -4.39 -10.40 -28.72
CA GLU A 802 -5.79 -10.04 -28.59
C GLU A 802 -6.47 -10.86 -27.49
N TYR A 803 -7.34 -10.22 -26.71
CA TYR A 803 -8.26 -10.86 -25.77
C TYR A 803 -9.63 -11.06 -26.43
N ILE A 804 -10.05 -12.30 -26.62
CA ILE A 804 -11.28 -12.65 -27.32
C ILE A 804 -12.21 -13.35 -26.33
N PRO A 805 -13.29 -12.70 -25.84
CA PRO A 805 -14.31 -13.35 -25.02
C PRO A 805 -14.92 -14.54 -25.76
N LEU A 806 -15.17 -15.65 -25.05
CA LEU A 806 -15.81 -16.84 -25.61
C LEU A 806 -17.14 -17.10 -24.93
N THR A 807 -18.15 -17.43 -25.72
CA THR A 807 -19.49 -17.75 -25.21
C THR A 807 -19.62 -19.24 -24.88
N SER A 808 -20.36 -19.53 -23.82
CA SER A 808 -20.57 -20.88 -23.30
C SER A 808 -22.06 -21.11 -22.98
N GLY A 809 -22.84 -21.55 -23.98
CA GLY A 809 -24.25 -21.88 -23.81
C GLY A 809 -25.09 -20.82 -23.08
N GLU A 810 -26.18 -21.23 -22.43
CA GLU A 810 -27.08 -20.35 -21.67
C GLU A 810 -26.70 -20.21 -20.18
N ARG A 811 -25.67 -20.92 -19.69
CA ARG A 811 -25.31 -20.96 -18.26
C ARG A 811 -24.15 -20.01 -17.95
N ASN A 812 -24.36 -19.11 -16.99
CA ASN A 812 -23.34 -18.17 -16.48
C ASN A 812 -22.48 -18.77 -15.35
N ASN A 813 -22.03 -20.02 -15.48
CA ASN A 813 -21.25 -20.72 -14.44
C ASN A 813 -19.74 -20.78 -14.71
N GLN A 814 -19.26 -20.14 -15.78
CA GLN A 814 -17.85 -20.09 -16.16
C GLN A 814 -17.52 -18.78 -16.85
N ILE A 815 -16.23 -18.41 -16.81
CA ILE A 815 -15.66 -17.38 -17.68
C ILE A 815 -14.70 -18.04 -18.67
N ALA A 816 -14.78 -17.63 -19.94
CA ALA A 816 -13.95 -18.20 -21.00
C ALA A 816 -13.44 -17.11 -21.95
N TYR A 817 -12.17 -17.20 -22.34
CA TYR A 817 -11.57 -16.31 -23.32
C TYR A 817 -10.41 -16.98 -24.05
N ALA A 818 -10.15 -16.53 -25.27
CA ALA A 818 -8.95 -16.87 -26.02
C ALA A 818 -7.93 -15.72 -25.97
N ARG A 819 -6.64 -16.07 -26.00
CA ARG A 819 -5.58 -15.15 -26.40
C ARG A 819 -5.12 -15.53 -27.80
N LYS A 820 -4.88 -14.53 -28.65
CA LYS A 820 -4.41 -14.74 -30.02
C LYS A 820 -3.33 -13.74 -30.40
N TYR A 821 -2.19 -14.22 -30.88
CA TYR A 821 -1.17 -13.38 -31.50
C TYR A 821 -0.62 -14.07 -32.74
N ARG A 822 -0.89 -13.50 -33.91
CA ARG A 822 -0.59 -14.15 -35.20
C ARG A 822 -1.20 -15.55 -35.28
N GLN A 823 -0.38 -16.60 -35.28
CA GLN A 823 -0.79 -18.01 -35.32
C GLN A 823 -0.79 -18.68 -33.95
N ASP A 824 -0.30 -18.00 -32.91
CA ASP A 824 -0.31 -18.52 -31.55
C ASP A 824 -1.69 -18.29 -30.93
N TRP A 825 -2.18 -19.31 -30.22
CA TRP A 825 -3.45 -19.28 -29.53
C TRP A 825 -3.32 -19.91 -28.13
N CYS A 826 -4.17 -19.46 -27.21
CA CYS A 826 -4.54 -20.27 -26.04
C CYS A 826 -6.01 -20.04 -25.71
N ILE A 827 -6.65 -21.00 -25.04
CA ILE A 827 -8.00 -20.84 -24.48
C ILE A 827 -7.92 -21.02 -22.97
N VAL A 828 -8.62 -20.16 -22.25
CA VAL A 828 -8.73 -20.16 -20.79
C VAL A 828 -10.19 -20.38 -20.42
N VAL A 829 -10.44 -21.29 -19.49
CA VAL A 829 -11.75 -21.49 -18.88
C VAL A 829 -11.58 -21.61 -17.37
N ALA A 830 -12.35 -20.80 -16.63
CA ALA A 830 -12.38 -20.84 -15.18
C ALA A 830 -13.82 -20.87 -14.67
N PRO A 831 -14.14 -21.65 -13.62
CA PRO A 831 -15.47 -21.71 -13.04
C PRO A 831 -15.79 -20.42 -12.27
N LEU A 832 -17.08 -20.07 -12.22
CA LEU A 832 -17.60 -18.94 -11.45
C LEU A 832 -18.51 -19.42 -10.30
N LEU A 833 -18.65 -18.57 -9.28
CA LEU A 833 -19.57 -18.82 -8.16
C LEU A 833 -21.02 -18.82 -8.66
N SER A 834 -21.76 -19.88 -8.35
CA SER A 834 -23.21 -19.94 -8.55
C SER A 834 -23.87 -20.80 -7.49
N ALA A 835 -24.93 -20.27 -6.87
CA ALA A 835 -25.75 -20.99 -5.90
C ALA A 835 -26.46 -22.23 -6.50
N GLN A 836 -26.57 -22.31 -7.83
CA GLN A 836 -27.34 -23.37 -8.52
C GLN A 836 -26.52 -24.61 -8.89
N SER A 837 -25.19 -24.59 -8.76
CA SER A 837 -24.32 -25.67 -9.27
C SER A 837 -23.65 -26.47 -8.16
N GLY A 838 -24.30 -27.57 -7.75
CA GLY A 838 -23.64 -28.66 -7.02
C GLY A 838 -22.65 -29.49 -7.87
N LYS A 839 -22.52 -29.17 -9.18
CA LYS A 839 -21.55 -29.73 -10.13
C LYS A 839 -20.98 -28.60 -11.00
N HIS A 840 -19.65 -28.48 -11.02
CA HIS A 840 -18.90 -27.53 -11.86
C HIS A 840 -18.74 -28.03 -13.30
N ASP A 841 -19.80 -28.62 -13.87
CA ASP A 841 -19.74 -29.14 -15.24
C ASP A 841 -19.61 -27.95 -16.19
N LEU A 842 -18.43 -27.83 -16.82
CA LEU A 842 -18.16 -26.80 -17.81
C LEU A 842 -18.97 -27.07 -19.08
N THR A 843 -19.51 -26.02 -19.66
CA THR A 843 -20.30 -26.09 -20.89
C THR A 843 -19.39 -25.93 -22.12
N PRO A 844 -19.66 -26.64 -23.23
CA PRO A 844 -18.88 -26.52 -24.46
C PRO A 844 -18.78 -25.07 -24.94
N LEU A 845 -17.62 -24.73 -25.53
CA LEU A 845 -17.35 -23.38 -26.05
C LEU A 845 -17.61 -23.28 -27.53
N THR A 846 -18.14 -22.15 -27.98
CA THR A 846 -18.11 -21.79 -29.41
C THR A 846 -16.75 -21.20 -29.75
N LEU A 847 -16.05 -21.80 -30.73
CA LEU A 847 -14.74 -21.31 -31.15
C LEU A 847 -14.83 -20.16 -32.15
N PRO A 848 -13.96 -19.14 -32.05
CA PRO A 848 -13.92 -18.06 -33.02
C PRO A 848 -13.33 -18.54 -34.35
N ALA A 849 -13.62 -17.81 -35.42
CA ALA A 849 -13.12 -18.13 -36.76
C ALA A 849 -11.58 -18.17 -36.78
N GLY A 850 -11.02 -19.22 -37.40
CA GLY A 850 -9.58 -19.43 -37.51
C GLY A 850 -8.90 -19.99 -36.25
N ALA A 851 -9.66 -20.32 -35.20
CA ALA A 851 -9.13 -21.06 -34.05
C ALA A 851 -8.75 -22.50 -34.46
N PRO A 852 -7.66 -23.06 -33.90
CA PRO A 852 -7.31 -24.47 -34.09
C PRO A 852 -8.45 -25.42 -33.72
N LEU A 853 -8.53 -26.56 -34.40
CA LEU A 853 -9.53 -27.60 -34.10
C LEU A 853 -9.05 -28.58 -33.03
N LYS A 854 -7.74 -28.74 -32.86
CA LYS A 854 -7.14 -29.67 -31.90
C LYS A 854 -6.41 -28.90 -30.81
N TRP A 855 -6.71 -29.26 -29.58
CA TRP A 855 -6.21 -28.61 -28.38
C TRP A 855 -5.63 -29.65 -27.44
N LYS A 856 -4.74 -29.20 -26.57
CA LYS A 856 -4.19 -29.98 -25.47
C LYS A 856 -4.38 -29.21 -24.18
N ASN A 857 -4.96 -29.86 -23.17
CA ASN A 857 -5.01 -29.31 -21.82
C ASN A 857 -3.59 -29.26 -21.25
N VAL A 858 -3.14 -28.07 -20.89
CA VAL A 858 -1.77 -27.81 -20.41
C VAL A 858 -1.53 -28.45 -19.04
N PHE A 859 -2.58 -28.60 -18.23
CA PHE A 859 -2.49 -29.17 -16.90
C PHE A 859 -2.57 -30.71 -16.91
N THR A 860 -3.49 -31.29 -17.68
CA THR A 860 -3.73 -32.75 -17.68
C THR A 860 -3.11 -33.49 -18.85
N GLY A 861 -2.71 -32.78 -19.91
CA GLY A 861 -2.21 -33.37 -21.15
C GLY A 861 -3.30 -33.95 -22.06
N GLU A 862 -4.56 -33.93 -21.62
CA GLU A 862 -5.71 -34.46 -22.35
C GLU A 862 -5.87 -33.77 -23.71
N PRO A 863 -5.99 -34.52 -24.82
CA PRO A 863 -6.29 -33.96 -26.12
C PRO A 863 -7.79 -33.68 -26.28
N LEU A 864 -8.14 -32.51 -26.79
CA LEU A 864 -9.51 -32.11 -27.09
C LEU A 864 -9.63 -31.75 -28.57
N THR A 865 -10.75 -32.12 -29.19
CA THR A 865 -11.02 -31.82 -30.61
C THR A 865 -12.38 -31.15 -30.73
N ALA A 866 -12.38 -29.99 -31.37
CA ALA A 866 -13.62 -29.28 -31.69
C ALA A 866 -14.41 -30.03 -32.77
N GLN A 867 -15.72 -30.10 -32.59
CA GLN A 867 -16.67 -30.71 -33.51
C GLN A 867 -17.78 -29.72 -33.80
N ASN A 868 -18.11 -29.51 -35.08
CA ASN A 868 -19.18 -28.59 -35.51
C ASN A 868 -19.05 -27.16 -34.94
N GLY A 869 -17.81 -26.66 -34.79
CA GLY A 869 -17.53 -25.33 -34.23
C GLY A 869 -17.64 -25.22 -32.71
N GLN A 870 -17.96 -26.32 -32.01
CA GLN A 870 -17.98 -26.40 -30.56
C GLN A 870 -16.79 -27.21 -30.03
N LEU A 871 -16.17 -26.71 -28.96
CA LEU A 871 -15.12 -27.40 -28.24
C LEU A 871 -15.71 -28.01 -26.97
N PRO A 872 -15.84 -29.35 -26.87
CA PRO A 872 -16.19 -29.99 -25.62
C PRO A 872 -15.10 -29.71 -24.57
N LEU A 873 -15.51 -29.45 -23.34
CA LEU A 873 -14.59 -29.18 -22.23
C LEU A 873 -14.41 -30.43 -21.34
N PRO A 874 -13.25 -30.58 -20.69
CA PRO A 874 -12.96 -31.75 -19.89
C PRO A 874 -13.79 -31.75 -18.60
N ASN A 875 -13.95 -32.93 -18.00
CA ASN A 875 -14.58 -33.04 -16.69
C ASN A 875 -13.70 -32.39 -15.61
N THR A 876 -14.29 -31.47 -14.84
CA THR A 876 -13.61 -30.67 -13.82
C THR A 876 -13.48 -31.35 -12.47
N GLN A 877 -14.03 -32.56 -12.29
CA GLN A 877 -13.89 -33.34 -11.04
C GLN A 877 -12.43 -33.58 -10.61
N HIS A 878 -11.48 -33.49 -11.54
CA HIS A 878 -10.07 -33.74 -11.26
C HIS A 878 -9.16 -32.54 -11.52
N CYS A 879 -9.60 -31.55 -12.29
CA CYS A 879 -8.87 -30.32 -12.59
C CYS A 879 -9.92 -29.22 -12.79
N PRO A 880 -10.15 -28.33 -11.83
CA PRO A 880 -11.31 -27.44 -11.85
C PRO A 880 -11.16 -26.25 -12.81
N VAL A 881 -9.97 -26.04 -13.37
CA VAL A 881 -9.65 -24.97 -14.30
C VAL A 881 -9.06 -25.55 -15.59
N VAL A 882 -9.19 -24.83 -16.71
CA VAL A 882 -8.75 -25.32 -18.02
C VAL A 882 -7.88 -24.26 -18.71
N LEU A 883 -6.67 -24.66 -19.09
CA LEU A 883 -5.80 -23.91 -19.96
C LEU A 883 -5.44 -24.77 -21.16
N LEU A 884 -5.80 -24.33 -22.36
CA LEU A 884 -5.59 -25.08 -23.60
C LEU A 884 -4.54 -24.38 -24.46
N SER A 885 -3.65 -25.21 -25.02
CA SER A 885 -2.73 -24.83 -26.09
C SER A 885 -3.06 -25.63 -27.36
N PRO A 886 -2.79 -25.12 -28.56
CA PRO A 886 -2.96 -25.88 -29.79
C PRO A 886 -2.16 -27.19 -29.72
N ALA A 887 -2.79 -28.31 -30.07
CA ALA A 887 -2.05 -29.56 -30.18
C ALA A 887 -1.16 -29.48 -31.44
N PRO A 888 0.12 -29.89 -31.37
CA PRO A 888 0.98 -29.90 -32.55
C PRO A 888 0.33 -30.79 -33.62
N ASP A 889 0.14 -30.24 -34.81
CA ASP A 889 -0.34 -31.02 -35.94
C ASP A 889 0.72 -32.08 -36.28
N HIS A 890 0.40 -33.35 -36.07
CA HIS A 890 1.23 -34.49 -36.49
C HIS A 890 1.36 -34.64 -38.03
N LYS A 891 1.16 -33.57 -38.80
CA LYS A 891 1.23 -33.57 -40.26
C LYS A 891 1.99 -32.35 -40.80
N PHE A 892 3.32 -32.37 -40.63
CA PHE A 892 4.25 -32.03 -41.70
C PHE A 892 5.54 -32.86 -41.52
N HIS A 893 5.44 -34.15 -41.81
CA HIS A 893 6.58 -34.89 -42.36
C HIS A 893 6.46 -34.85 -43.88
N ARG A 894 7.19 -33.90 -44.49
CA ARG A 894 8.14 -34.15 -45.57
C ARG A 894 8.84 -32.85 -45.95
#